data_AF-A0A537LJE5-F1
#
_entry.id   AF-A0A537LJE5-F1
#
_cell.length_a   1.000
_cell.length_b   1.000
_cell.length_c   1.000
_cell.angle_alpha   90.00
_cell.angle_beta   90.00
_cell.angle_gamma   90.00
#
_symmetry.space_group_name_H-M   'P 1'
#
loop_
_entity.id
_entity.type
_entity.pdbx_description
1 polymer ?
#
loop_
_entity_poly.entity_id
_entity_poly.type
_entity_poly.pdbx_seq_one_letter_code
_entity_poly.pdbx_strand_id
1 'polypeptide(L)'
;HDGYGLGSRAVETFGAHGAALLIAADCGITAQEPVARARALGMDVVILDHHQAPEDRPAAIIVDPRREGTASVPLCAAGMAFMFVRALRERLAISAPMPAGLVSLAALGTVADVVPLLDDNRRLAAAGLAEMRAAPLPGIKALAEIAGFAGPIAAWHIGWHLGPRLNAPGRLGDPRPSLHLLLTDDPAEARDLAQALDRANRERQEILDRTLAEAIGQAEREASAPALVLAGEGWHPGVVGLVAGRIAEQYRRPAVAIGLVEGVGRGSARSVEGFNLVEALEECRRHLLGFGGHAMAAGLTVAPEAVAEFRRAFTALAAVGAEDRVRASRLVVDAEVRIEDLTAEWVGEVERLGPFGAGNPEPVLAARGVRALNRRVVGDGRHLRLDVSDGSATIEAIGFSMAGPAELLTFTEAPVDLAVVPERDPQSPDRVRLRVVALEIPGMDPERILADTGALVDRLFARAEDYLGGVRYDGAEDAPALHTKVVGVTFDGRQQVLTTLRPGDGLRLVREPANPHDPHAVQVATQDGRALGYLRAPLAGRLSPSIDAGARYRATVSGITGGGDRTIGLNIFLERLDDGDARDARGSAAPRWDAAARFGGQDRAARLAQALGGGQPLSPTQAAVLAAAASGRPLALALSPGRGLATALACIAALAAREGRCALVVAPLRRQVVHRADQLRARLEPLGLRVCALHGLQGFRERERVDAAVRAGDVDVIVASAEAVAGGRVGGAADRVAAVVGDRLGGPDLPPLIRPFAGAQVC
;
A
#
# COMPACT_ATOMS: atom_id res chain seq x y z
N HIS A 1 -17.03 30.78 -2.09
CA HIS A 1 -17.33 29.35 -2.20
C HIS A 1 -18.29 29.02 -1.09
N ASP A 2 -19.54 28.75 -1.45
CA ASP A 2 -20.64 28.63 -0.47
C ASP A 2 -20.84 27.17 0.02
N GLY A 3 -19.92 26.26 -0.34
CA GLY A 3 -20.05 24.83 -0.05
C GLY A 3 -20.82 24.08 -1.14
N TYR A 4 -21.35 22.91 -0.77
CA TYR A 4 -22.19 22.08 -1.64
C TYR A 4 -23.64 22.58 -1.65
N GLY A 5 -24.29 22.51 -2.80
CA GLY A 5 -25.70 22.90 -2.99
C GLY A 5 -25.92 24.29 -3.56
N LEU A 6 -27.19 24.66 -3.78
CA LEU A 6 -27.60 25.98 -4.24
C LEU A 6 -27.60 26.96 -3.05
N GLY A 7 -26.83 28.05 -3.13
CA GLY A 7 -26.75 29.06 -2.06
C GLY A 7 -27.55 30.32 -2.38
N SER A 8 -28.20 30.92 -1.37
CA SER A 8 -28.99 32.16 -1.50
C SER A 8 -28.15 33.32 -2.07
N ARG A 9 -26.87 33.42 -1.70
CA ARG A 9 -25.95 34.46 -2.22
C ARG A 9 -25.69 34.30 -3.73
N ALA A 10 -25.54 33.07 -4.21
CA ALA A 10 -25.37 32.80 -5.64
C ALA A 10 -26.64 33.19 -6.42
N VAL A 11 -27.82 32.85 -5.87
CA VAL A 11 -29.12 33.24 -6.43
C VAL A 11 -29.27 34.76 -6.54
N GLU A 12 -28.91 35.50 -5.49
CA GLU A 12 -28.94 36.97 -5.51
C GLU A 12 -28.00 37.55 -6.57
N THR A 13 -26.82 36.93 -6.73
CA THR A 13 -25.88 37.32 -7.77
C THR A 13 -26.50 37.10 -9.16
N PHE A 14 -27.13 35.95 -9.42
CA PHE A 14 -27.82 35.71 -10.69
C PHE A 14 -28.96 36.71 -10.95
N GLY A 15 -29.68 37.09 -9.90
CA GLY A 15 -30.76 38.08 -9.98
C GLY A 15 -30.24 39.47 -10.31
N ALA A 16 -29.11 39.86 -9.72
CA ALA A 16 -28.44 41.11 -10.05
C ALA A 16 -27.96 41.16 -11.51
N HIS A 17 -27.69 40.01 -12.13
CA HIS A 17 -27.34 39.90 -13.55
C HIS A 17 -28.58 39.75 -14.46
N GLY A 18 -29.79 39.84 -13.93
CA GLY A 18 -31.03 39.79 -14.71
C GLY A 18 -31.42 38.40 -15.21
N ALA A 19 -30.98 37.32 -14.55
CA ALA A 19 -31.40 35.98 -14.91
C ALA A 19 -32.93 35.83 -14.77
N ALA A 20 -33.60 35.31 -15.80
CA ALA A 20 -35.04 35.04 -15.79
C ALA A 20 -35.37 33.56 -15.51
N LEU A 21 -34.42 32.65 -15.74
CA LEU A 21 -34.55 31.22 -15.53
C LEU A 21 -33.30 30.68 -14.84
N LEU A 22 -33.50 29.93 -13.76
CA LEU A 22 -32.47 29.20 -13.04
C LEU A 22 -32.69 27.70 -13.23
N ILE A 23 -31.70 27.02 -13.82
CA ILE A 23 -31.66 25.56 -13.89
C ILE A 23 -30.59 25.06 -12.92
N ALA A 24 -31.01 24.42 -11.84
CA ALA A 24 -30.11 23.74 -10.91
C ALA A 24 -29.97 22.28 -11.33
N ALA A 25 -28.72 21.81 -11.48
CA ALA A 25 -28.41 20.43 -11.81
C ALA A 25 -27.53 19.83 -10.71
N ASP A 26 -27.79 18.56 -10.36
CA ASP A 26 -27.10 17.83 -9.30
C ASP A 26 -27.18 18.47 -7.90
N CYS A 27 -28.13 19.40 -7.76
CA CYS A 27 -28.42 20.10 -6.53
C CYS A 27 -29.80 20.75 -6.62
N GLY A 28 -30.30 21.18 -5.46
CA GLY A 28 -31.51 22.00 -5.37
C GLY A 28 -32.70 21.29 -4.76
N ILE A 29 -32.75 19.95 -4.73
CA ILE A 29 -33.93 19.23 -4.20
C ILE A 29 -34.21 19.51 -2.72
N THR A 30 -33.18 19.92 -1.97
CA THR A 30 -33.26 20.32 -0.56
C THR A 30 -33.20 21.84 -0.35
N ALA A 31 -33.06 22.64 -1.42
CA ALA A 31 -32.73 24.07 -1.35
C ALA A 31 -33.98 24.96 -1.25
N GLN A 32 -34.82 24.77 -0.23
CA GLN A 32 -36.09 25.51 -0.08
C GLN A 32 -35.89 27.03 -0.06
N GLU A 33 -35.02 27.54 0.82
CA GLU A 33 -34.78 28.98 0.97
C GLU A 33 -34.14 29.62 -0.29
N PRO A 34 -33.06 29.07 -0.89
CA PRO A 34 -32.52 29.59 -2.14
C PRO A 34 -33.53 29.62 -3.29
N VAL A 35 -34.38 28.60 -3.43
CA VAL A 35 -35.42 28.54 -4.46
C VAL A 35 -36.49 29.60 -4.21
N ALA A 36 -36.95 29.77 -2.97
CA ALA A 36 -37.89 30.83 -2.61
C ALA A 36 -37.31 32.22 -2.92
N ARG A 37 -36.02 32.43 -2.64
CA ARG A 37 -35.31 33.67 -2.97
C ARG A 37 -35.26 33.92 -4.47
N ALA A 38 -34.96 32.90 -5.28
CA ALA A 38 -34.93 33.01 -6.75
C ALA A 38 -36.28 33.46 -7.30
N ARG A 39 -37.37 32.85 -6.82
CA ARG A 39 -38.74 33.22 -7.21
C ARG A 39 -39.10 34.64 -6.79
N ALA A 40 -38.71 35.06 -5.59
CA ALA A 40 -38.92 36.43 -5.11
C ALA A 40 -38.16 37.47 -5.96
N LEU A 41 -37.07 37.07 -6.62
CA LEU A 41 -36.33 37.87 -7.59
C LEU A 41 -36.91 37.79 -9.02
N GLY A 42 -38.03 37.10 -9.21
CA GLY A 42 -38.71 36.98 -10.50
C GLY A 42 -38.17 35.88 -11.41
N MET A 43 -37.39 34.93 -10.89
CA MET A 43 -36.87 33.80 -11.68
C MET A 43 -37.84 32.62 -11.70
N ASP A 44 -37.96 31.99 -12.86
CA ASP A 44 -38.42 30.61 -12.95
C ASP A 44 -37.30 29.66 -12.49
N VAL A 45 -37.67 28.58 -11.81
CA VAL A 45 -36.70 27.62 -11.26
C VAL A 45 -37.03 26.20 -11.72
N VAL A 46 -36.04 25.56 -12.34
CA VAL A 46 -36.06 24.15 -12.73
C VAL A 46 -34.95 23.41 -11.99
N ILE A 47 -35.27 22.24 -11.43
CA ILE A 47 -34.34 21.40 -10.67
C ILE A 47 -34.22 20.04 -11.36
N LEU A 48 -32.99 19.66 -11.69
CA LEU A 48 -32.59 18.35 -12.22
C LEU A 48 -31.72 17.67 -11.18
N ASP A 49 -32.35 16.92 -10.28
CA ASP A 49 -31.67 16.36 -9.12
C ASP A 49 -32.16 14.93 -8.83
N HIS A 50 -31.21 14.06 -8.48
CA HIS A 50 -31.42 12.62 -8.25
C HIS A 50 -31.19 12.21 -6.79
N HIS A 51 -30.88 13.17 -5.92
CA HIS A 51 -30.78 12.95 -4.48
C HIS A 51 -32.16 12.64 -3.86
N GLN A 52 -32.15 12.15 -2.62
CA GLN A 52 -33.40 11.88 -1.90
C GLN A 52 -34.17 13.19 -1.67
N ALA A 53 -35.39 13.26 -2.19
CA ALA A 53 -36.25 14.41 -1.97
C ALA A 53 -36.78 14.44 -0.52
N PRO A 54 -36.80 15.61 0.15
CA PRO A 54 -37.53 15.78 1.40
C PRO A 54 -39.05 15.68 1.16
N GLU A 55 -39.82 15.47 2.23
CA GLU A 55 -41.29 15.52 2.18
C GLU A 55 -41.76 16.87 1.64
N ASP A 56 -41.26 17.96 2.22
CA ASP A 56 -41.50 19.33 1.78
C ASP A 56 -40.52 19.73 0.68
N ARG A 57 -40.96 19.67 -0.57
CA ARG A 57 -40.14 20.00 -1.74
C ARG A 57 -40.12 21.52 -2.01
N PRO A 58 -39.01 22.07 -2.53
CA PRO A 58 -38.96 23.46 -2.96
C PRO A 58 -40.02 23.77 -4.03
N ALA A 59 -40.53 25.00 -4.04
CA ALA A 59 -41.54 25.47 -4.99
C ALA A 59 -40.96 25.69 -6.40
N ALA A 60 -40.45 24.65 -7.05
CA ALA A 60 -39.82 24.68 -8.37
C ALA A 60 -40.43 23.60 -9.29
N ILE A 61 -40.12 23.70 -10.59
CA ILE A 61 -40.33 22.58 -11.51
C ILE A 61 -39.23 21.57 -11.25
N ILE A 62 -39.58 20.39 -10.74
CA ILE A 62 -38.61 19.37 -10.36
C ILE A 62 -38.74 18.19 -11.32
N VAL A 63 -37.63 17.85 -11.97
CA VAL A 63 -37.45 16.56 -12.65
C VAL A 63 -36.84 15.63 -11.61
N ASP A 64 -37.64 14.71 -11.08
CA ASP A 64 -37.25 13.76 -10.04
C ASP A 64 -37.30 12.32 -10.60
N PRO A 65 -36.15 11.64 -10.75
CA PRO A 65 -36.11 10.28 -11.29
C PRO A 65 -36.65 9.23 -10.31
N ARG A 66 -36.85 9.59 -9.04
CA ARG A 66 -37.33 8.70 -7.96
C ARG A 66 -38.83 8.82 -7.70
N ARG A 67 -39.58 9.53 -8.55
CA ARG A 67 -41.03 9.69 -8.40
C ARG A 67 -41.73 8.33 -8.47
N GLU A 68 -42.67 8.09 -7.55
CA GLU A 68 -43.44 6.83 -7.48
C GLU A 68 -44.02 6.42 -8.85
N GLY A 69 -43.87 5.13 -9.18
CA GLY A 69 -44.31 4.55 -10.45
C GLY A 69 -43.21 4.40 -11.51
N THR A 70 -41.99 4.88 -11.25
CA THR A 70 -40.82 4.57 -12.09
C THR A 70 -40.20 3.24 -11.67
N ALA A 71 -40.13 2.27 -12.59
CA ALA A 71 -39.57 0.94 -12.33
C ALA A 71 -38.04 0.87 -12.55
N SER A 72 -37.45 1.89 -13.17
CA SER A 72 -36.03 1.91 -13.54
C SER A 72 -35.14 2.50 -12.45
N VAL A 73 -33.88 2.08 -12.45
CA VAL A 73 -32.84 2.74 -11.62
C VAL A 73 -32.76 4.24 -11.95
N PRO A 74 -32.76 5.14 -10.95
CA PRO A 74 -32.64 6.57 -11.17
C PRO A 74 -31.38 6.95 -11.95
N LEU A 75 -31.53 7.87 -12.90
CA LEU A 75 -30.41 8.50 -13.62
C LEU A 75 -29.64 9.44 -12.68
N CYS A 76 -28.33 9.60 -12.91
CA CYS A 76 -27.58 10.71 -12.31
C CYS A 76 -27.98 12.05 -12.96
N ALA A 77 -27.59 13.18 -12.35
CA ALA A 77 -27.91 14.50 -12.89
C ALA A 77 -27.42 14.74 -14.32
N ALA A 78 -26.26 14.22 -14.71
CA ALA A 78 -25.75 14.32 -16.08
C ALA A 78 -26.62 13.51 -17.08
N GLY A 79 -27.07 12.31 -16.67
CA GLY A 79 -28.03 11.52 -17.44
C GLY A 79 -29.39 12.21 -17.56
N MET A 80 -29.87 12.82 -16.47
CA MET A 80 -31.09 13.62 -16.48
C MET A 80 -30.99 14.84 -17.39
N ALA A 81 -29.85 15.55 -17.37
CA ALA A 81 -29.60 16.67 -18.27
C ALA A 81 -29.63 16.24 -19.74
N PHE A 82 -29.05 15.09 -20.08
CA PHE A 82 -29.14 14.52 -21.42
C PHE A 82 -30.60 14.24 -21.83
N MET A 83 -31.37 13.62 -20.94
CA MET A 83 -32.78 13.32 -21.18
C MET A 83 -33.63 14.59 -21.31
N PHE A 84 -33.32 15.61 -20.51
CA PHE A 84 -33.94 16.93 -20.58
C PHE A 84 -33.68 17.60 -21.93
N VAL A 85 -32.44 17.61 -22.41
CA VAL A 85 -32.08 18.14 -23.74
C VAL A 85 -32.79 17.34 -24.84
N ARG A 86 -32.85 16.01 -24.73
CA ARG A 86 -33.57 15.17 -25.70
C ARG A 86 -35.05 15.52 -25.77
N ALA A 87 -35.72 15.62 -24.63
CA ALA A 87 -37.14 15.98 -24.55
C ALA A 87 -37.40 17.40 -25.04
N LEU A 88 -36.52 18.36 -24.72
CA LEU A 88 -36.63 19.73 -25.20
C LEU A 88 -36.53 19.80 -26.73
N ARG A 89 -35.58 19.09 -27.33
CA ARG A 89 -35.41 19.03 -28.79
C ARG A 89 -36.63 18.44 -29.48
N GLU A 90 -37.19 17.36 -28.93
CA GLU A 90 -38.42 16.75 -29.43
C GLU A 90 -39.58 17.75 -29.36
N ARG A 91 -39.75 18.43 -28.22
CA ARG A 91 -40.82 19.41 -28.00
C ARG A 91 -40.71 20.62 -28.93
N LEU A 92 -39.49 21.00 -29.30
CA LEU A 92 -39.18 22.08 -30.24
C LEU A 92 -39.09 21.59 -31.70
N ALA A 93 -39.40 20.32 -31.97
CA ALA A 93 -39.32 19.68 -33.29
C ALA A 93 -37.94 19.86 -33.99
N ILE A 94 -36.86 19.85 -33.21
CA ILE A 94 -35.49 19.96 -33.72
C ILE A 94 -35.07 18.59 -34.29
N SER A 95 -35.04 18.49 -35.62
CA SER A 95 -34.68 17.26 -36.35
C SER A 95 -33.18 17.05 -36.57
N ALA A 96 -32.35 18.05 -36.27
CA ALA A 96 -30.90 17.93 -36.39
C ALA A 96 -30.36 16.81 -35.47
N PRO A 97 -29.25 16.14 -35.84
CA PRO A 97 -28.62 15.14 -34.98
C PRO A 97 -28.30 15.68 -33.58
N MET A 98 -28.23 14.78 -32.59
CA MET A 98 -27.77 15.14 -31.25
C MET A 98 -26.36 15.74 -31.36
N PRO A 99 -26.04 16.85 -30.64
CA PRO A 99 -24.69 17.38 -30.61
C PRO A 99 -23.69 16.30 -30.19
N ALA A 100 -22.58 16.23 -30.93
CA ALA A 100 -21.53 15.24 -30.68
C ALA A 100 -20.98 15.40 -29.25
N GLY A 101 -20.68 14.27 -28.60
CA GLY A 101 -20.07 14.25 -27.28
C GLY A 101 -21.05 14.48 -26.11
N LEU A 102 -22.31 14.85 -26.36
CA LEU A 102 -23.28 15.01 -25.27
C LEU A 102 -23.58 13.67 -24.58
N VAL A 103 -23.64 12.58 -25.35
CA VAL A 103 -23.80 11.22 -24.80
C VAL A 103 -22.56 10.82 -24.01
N SER A 104 -21.35 11.15 -24.50
CA SER A 104 -20.10 10.97 -23.78
C SER A 104 -20.10 11.69 -22.43
N LEU A 105 -20.49 12.96 -22.37
CA LEU A 105 -20.55 13.72 -21.10
C LEU A 105 -21.56 13.11 -20.12
N ALA A 106 -22.71 12.64 -20.62
CA ALA A 106 -23.71 12.00 -19.80
C ALA A 106 -23.21 10.65 -19.23
N ALA A 107 -22.53 9.84 -20.05
CA ALA A 107 -21.88 8.60 -19.60
C ALA A 107 -20.74 8.85 -18.61
N LEU A 108 -19.92 9.89 -18.84
CA LEU A 108 -18.85 10.32 -17.95
C LEU A 108 -19.41 10.64 -16.56
N GLY A 109 -20.45 11.46 -16.47
CA GLY A 109 -21.13 11.77 -15.22
C GLY A 109 -21.77 10.55 -14.57
N THR A 110 -22.45 9.69 -15.35
CA THR A 110 -23.07 8.45 -14.85
C THR A 110 -22.05 7.54 -14.16
N VAL A 111 -20.91 7.30 -14.79
CA VAL A 111 -19.88 6.42 -14.21
C VAL A 111 -19.13 7.11 -13.06
N ALA A 112 -18.83 8.41 -13.18
CA ALA A 112 -18.12 9.16 -12.14
C ALA A 112 -18.93 9.34 -10.85
N ASP A 113 -20.26 9.36 -10.97
CA ASP A 113 -21.20 9.46 -9.85
C ASP A 113 -21.57 8.10 -9.23
N VAL A 114 -21.01 7.01 -9.77
CA VAL A 114 -21.13 5.65 -9.20
C VAL A 114 -22.61 5.20 -9.10
N VAL A 115 -23.49 5.71 -9.96
CA VAL A 115 -24.87 5.23 -10.04
C VAL A 115 -24.92 3.82 -10.64
N PRO A 116 -25.90 2.96 -10.28
CA PRO A 116 -25.94 1.60 -10.79
C PRO A 116 -26.10 1.57 -12.32
N LEU A 117 -25.21 0.85 -13.00
CA LEU A 117 -25.17 0.63 -14.45
C LEU A 117 -26.16 -0.47 -14.86
N LEU A 118 -27.43 -0.21 -14.56
CA LEU A 118 -28.59 -1.02 -14.94
C LEU A 118 -29.51 -0.18 -15.83
N ASP A 119 -30.46 -0.83 -16.51
CA ASP A 119 -31.50 -0.18 -17.32
C ASP A 119 -30.98 0.95 -18.25
N ASP A 120 -31.49 2.17 -18.09
CA ASP A 120 -31.14 3.34 -18.89
C ASP A 120 -29.72 3.84 -18.61
N ASN A 121 -29.24 3.75 -17.36
CA ASN A 121 -27.85 4.09 -17.01
C ASN A 121 -26.87 3.20 -17.79
N ARG A 122 -27.17 1.90 -17.91
CA ARG A 122 -26.35 0.95 -18.68
C ARG A 122 -26.32 1.31 -20.16
N ARG A 123 -27.49 1.61 -20.75
CA ARG A 123 -27.61 2.00 -22.17
C ARG A 123 -26.84 3.29 -22.45
N LEU A 124 -26.99 4.28 -21.58
CA LEU A 124 -26.30 5.57 -21.68
C LEU A 124 -24.79 5.40 -21.57
N ALA A 125 -24.32 4.67 -20.55
CA ALA A 125 -22.90 4.39 -20.36
C ALA A 125 -22.30 3.62 -21.55
N ALA A 126 -22.98 2.60 -22.07
CA ALA A 126 -22.52 1.83 -23.22
C ALA A 126 -22.39 2.71 -24.48
N ALA A 127 -23.41 3.52 -24.77
CA ALA A 127 -23.41 4.42 -25.92
C ALA A 127 -22.33 5.51 -25.81
N GLY A 128 -22.19 6.12 -24.63
CA GLY A 128 -21.17 7.16 -24.42
C GLY A 128 -19.75 6.60 -24.42
N LEU A 129 -19.51 5.40 -23.88
CA LEU A 129 -18.21 4.73 -24.00
C LEU A 129 -17.86 4.40 -25.45
N ALA A 130 -18.83 3.97 -26.25
CA ALA A 130 -18.62 3.75 -27.68
C ALA A 130 -18.27 5.06 -28.41
N GLU A 131 -18.98 6.15 -28.11
CA GLU A 131 -18.68 7.48 -28.66
C GLU A 131 -17.29 7.98 -28.26
N MET A 132 -16.91 7.87 -26.98
CA MET A 132 -15.57 8.25 -26.49
C MET A 132 -14.45 7.47 -27.17
N ARG A 133 -14.67 6.20 -27.54
CA ARG A 133 -13.68 5.38 -28.25
C ARG A 133 -13.54 5.79 -29.71
N ALA A 134 -14.65 6.12 -30.36
CA ALA A 134 -14.67 6.49 -31.77
C ALA A 134 -14.19 7.93 -32.00
N ALA A 135 -14.67 8.88 -31.19
CA ALA A 135 -14.40 10.30 -31.34
C ALA A 135 -14.46 11.01 -29.97
N PRO A 136 -13.41 10.91 -29.13
CA PRO A 136 -13.41 11.56 -27.82
C PRO A 136 -13.37 13.09 -27.97
N LEU A 137 -14.12 13.79 -27.11
CA LEU A 137 -14.00 15.24 -26.93
C LEU A 137 -12.55 15.64 -26.61
N PRO A 138 -12.06 16.82 -27.05
CA PRO A 138 -10.68 17.25 -26.81
C PRO A 138 -10.25 17.15 -25.35
N GLY A 139 -11.11 17.57 -24.41
CA GLY A 139 -10.85 17.48 -22.98
C GLY A 139 -10.76 16.03 -22.45
N ILE A 140 -11.65 15.14 -22.89
CA ILE A 140 -11.63 13.72 -22.51
C ILE A 140 -10.36 13.04 -23.05
N LYS A 141 -10.02 13.33 -24.32
CA LYS A 141 -8.81 12.83 -24.96
C LYS A 141 -7.56 13.27 -24.21
N ALA A 142 -7.44 14.56 -23.91
CA ALA A 142 -6.29 15.11 -23.18
C ALA A 142 -6.14 14.48 -21.78
N LEU A 143 -7.25 14.24 -21.05
CA LEU A 143 -7.19 13.54 -19.77
C LEU A 143 -6.77 12.07 -19.91
N ALA A 144 -7.26 11.37 -20.94
CA ALA A 144 -6.87 9.99 -21.18
C ALA A 144 -5.38 9.87 -21.50
N GLU A 145 -4.85 10.77 -22.33
CA GLU A 145 -3.42 10.84 -22.66
C GLU A 145 -2.55 11.09 -21.41
N ILE A 146 -2.94 12.02 -20.54
CA ILE A 146 -2.22 12.31 -19.30
C ILE A 146 -2.35 11.19 -18.27
N ALA A 147 -3.50 10.50 -18.23
CA ALA A 147 -3.72 9.39 -17.33
C ALA A 147 -2.87 8.15 -17.66
N GLY A 148 -2.42 8.02 -18.92
CA GLY A 148 -1.42 7.04 -19.34
C GLY A 148 -1.86 5.56 -19.26
N PHE A 149 -3.16 5.27 -19.29
CA PHE A 149 -3.64 3.89 -19.35
C PHE A 149 -3.62 3.34 -20.79
N ALA A 150 -3.40 2.02 -20.91
CA ALA A 150 -3.36 1.33 -22.19
C ALA A 150 -4.77 0.91 -22.65
N GLY A 151 -5.02 0.98 -23.96
CA GLY A 151 -6.26 0.49 -24.56
C GLY A 151 -7.42 1.50 -24.55
N PRO A 152 -8.62 1.06 -24.96
CA PRO A 152 -9.79 1.93 -25.10
C PRO A 152 -10.36 2.38 -23.76
N ILE A 153 -11.00 3.56 -23.75
CA ILE A 153 -11.70 4.07 -22.55
C ILE A 153 -12.81 3.09 -22.14
N ALA A 154 -12.83 2.75 -20.86
CA ALA A 154 -13.81 1.84 -20.25
C ALA A 154 -14.37 2.50 -18.99
N ALA A 155 -15.47 1.97 -18.46
CA ALA A 155 -16.08 2.49 -17.23
C ALA A 155 -15.07 2.52 -16.06
N TRP A 156 -14.21 1.50 -15.95
CA TRP A 156 -13.12 1.48 -14.97
C TRP A 156 -12.16 2.68 -15.12
N HIS A 157 -11.75 3.03 -16.35
CA HIS A 157 -10.91 4.20 -16.62
C HIS A 157 -11.58 5.50 -16.19
N ILE A 158 -12.89 5.63 -16.41
CA ILE A 158 -13.65 6.78 -15.93
C ILE A 158 -13.65 6.85 -14.40
N GLY A 159 -14.02 5.75 -13.72
CA GLY A 159 -14.14 5.72 -12.26
C GLY A 159 -12.80 5.92 -11.53
N TRP A 160 -11.71 5.39 -12.06
CA TRP A 160 -10.42 5.35 -11.36
C TRP A 160 -9.36 6.34 -11.88
N HIS A 161 -9.49 6.82 -13.12
CA HIS A 161 -8.49 7.71 -13.72
C HIS A 161 -9.04 9.09 -14.10
N LEU A 162 -10.16 9.16 -14.83
CA LEU A 162 -10.68 10.43 -15.34
C LEU A 162 -11.49 11.18 -14.29
N GLY A 163 -12.45 10.52 -13.65
CA GLY A 163 -13.30 11.09 -12.59
C GLY A 163 -12.49 11.71 -11.44
N PRO A 164 -11.48 11.03 -10.88
CA PRO A 164 -10.65 11.61 -9.83
C PRO A 164 -9.91 12.89 -10.24
N ARG A 165 -9.48 13.01 -11.51
CA ARG A 165 -8.84 14.23 -12.05
C ARG A 165 -9.84 15.36 -12.21
N LEU A 166 -11.03 15.07 -12.75
CA LEU A 166 -12.11 16.04 -12.88
C LEU A 166 -12.59 16.56 -11.52
N ASN A 167 -12.62 15.69 -10.50
CA ASN A 167 -13.09 16.05 -9.17
C ASN A 167 -12.01 16.74 -8.30
N ALA A 168 -10.73 16.67 -8.68
CA ALA A 168 -9.65 17.17 -7.85
C ALA A 168 -9.67 18.70 -7.64
N PRO A 169 -9.85 19.55 -8.67
CA PRO A 169 -9.91 20.99 -8.48
C PRO A 169 -11.02 21.44 -7.52
N GLY A 170 -12.24 20.88 -7.66
CA GLY A 170 -13.34 21.18 -6.75
C GLY A 170 -13.11 20.73 -5.30
N ARG A 171 -12.30 19.68 -5.07
CA ARG A 171 -11.91 19.25 -3.72
C ARG A 171 -10.85 20.14 -3.09
N LEU A 172 -10.01 20.77 -3.90
CA LEU A 172 -8.92 21.66 -3.44
C LEU A 172 -9.32 23.15 -3.47
N GLY A 173 -10.45 23.49 -4.11
CA GLY A 173 -10.98 24.85 -4.14
C GLY A 173 -11.84 25.08 -5.38
N ASP A 174 -11.21 25.50 -6.46
CA ASP A 174 -11.89 26.00 -7.66
C ASP A 174 -12.23 24.88 -8.66
N PRO A 175 -13.52 24.57 -8.93
CA PRO A 175 -13.93 23.55 -9.89
C PRO A 175 -13.94 24.04 -11.35
N ARG A 176 -13.81 25.35 -11.63
CA ARG A 176 -13.93 25.92 -12.99
C ARG A 176 -13.01 25.28 -14.03
N PRO A 177 -11.74 24.93 -13.72
CA PRO A 177 -10.88 24.27 -14.70
C PRO A 177 -11.46 22.97 -15.25
N SER A 178 -12.19 22.21 -14.43
CA SER A 178 -12.83 20.96 -14.87
C SER A 178 -13.98 21.22 -15.85
N LEU A 179 -14.78 22.26 -15.59
CA LEU A 179 -15.84 22.67 -16.51
C LEU A 179 -15.27 23.17 -17.84
N HIS A 180 -14.26 24.05 -17.80
CA HIS A 180 -13.62 24.58 -19.01
C HIS A 180 -13.03 23.48 -19.86
N LEU A 181 -12.41 22.47 -19.24
CA LEU A 181 -11.86 21.33 -19.96
C LEU A 181 -12.93 20.56 -20.76
N LEU A 182 -14.13 20.38 -20.17
CA LEU A 182 -15.22 19.65 -20.82
C LEU A 182 -15.93 20.47 -21.91
N LEU A 183 -15.75 21.79 -21.93
CA LEU A 183 -16.38 22.71 -22.87
C LEU A 183 -15.47 23.17 -24.01
N THR A 184 -14.15 23.04 -23.88
CA THR A 184 -13.21 23.53 -24.90
C THR A 184 -13.18 22.62 -26.12
N ASP A 185 -13.16 23.25 -27.30
CA ASP A 185 -12.94 22.61 -28.59
C ASP A 185 -11.46 22.73 -29.04
N ASP A 186 -10.62 23.48 -28.31
CA ASP A 186 -9.20 23.67 -28.64
C ASP A 186 -8.34 22.56 -28.01
N PRO A 187 -7.69 21.69 -28.81
CA PRO A 187 -6.79 20.65 -28.29
C PRO A 187 -5.59 21.20 -27.52
N ALA A 188 -5.13 22.43 -27.78
CA ALA A 188 -4.04 23.05 -27.03
C ALA A 188 -4.50 23.43 -25.61
N GLU A 189 -5.60 24.20 -25.51
CA GLU A 189 -6.22 24.54 -24.23
C GLU A 189 -6.59 23.29 -23.42
N ALA A 190 -7.15 22.27 -24.08
CA ALA A 190 -7.50 21.00 -23.44
C ALA A 190 -6.29 20.32 -22.78
N ARG A 191 -5.11 20.32 -23.42
CA ARG A 191 -3.90 19.75 -22.82
C ARG A 191 -3.45 20.53 -21.60
N ASP A 192 -3.46 21.86 -21.65
CA ASP A 192 -3.03 22.71 -20.54
C ASP A 192 -3.96 22.56 -19.32
N LEU A 193 -5.27 22.53 -19.56
CA LEU A 193 -6.28 22.28 -18.52
C LEU A 193 -6.15 20.86 -17.95
N ALA A 194 -5.95 19.84 -18.79
CA ALA A 194 -5.78 18.46 -18.33
C ALA A 194 -4.51 18.31 -17.46
N GLN A 195 -3.42 19.02 -17.79
CA GLN A 195 -2.22 19.07 -16.94
C GLN A 195 -2.48 19.77 -15.60
N ALA A 196 -3.29 20.84 -15.59
CA ALA A 196 -3.68 21.51 -14.37
C ALA A 196 -4.51 20.59 -13.45
N LEU A 197 -5.46 19.86 -14.02
CA LEU A 197 -6.26 18.85 -13.31
C LEU A 197 -5.38 17.71 -12.76
N ASP A 198 -4.39 17.25 -13.52
CA ASP A 198 -3.47 16.22 -13.07
C ASP A 198 -2.57 16.70 -11.92
N ARG A 199 -2.07 17.94 -11.97
CA ARG A 199 -1.37 18.58 -10.84
C ARG A 199 -2.25 18.64 -9.59
N ALA A 200 -3.49 19.10 -9.72
CA ALA A 200 -4.46 19.14 -8.62
C ALA A 200 -4.75 17.73 -8.07
N ASN A 201 -4.86 16.72 -8.93
CA ASN A 201 -5.08 15.35 -8.48
C ASN A 201 -3.87 14.79 -7.72
N ARG A 202 -2.64 15.05 -8.16
CA ARG A 202 -1.42 14.67 -7.42
C ARG A 202 -1.36 15.33 -6.05
N GLU A 203 -1.60 16.64 -5.99
CA GLU A 203 -1.64 17.37 -4.71
C GLU A 203 -2.71 16.79 -3.77
N ARG A 204 -3.92 16.52 -4.29
CA ARG A 204 -4.99 15.87 -3.52
C ARG A 204 -4.57 14.48 -3.02
N GLN A 205 -3.87 13.68 -3.83
CA GLN A 205 -3.36 12.37 -3.44
C GLN A 205 -2.30 12.47 -2.35
N GLU A 206 -1.36 13.42 -2.45
CA GLU A 206 -0.35 13.67 -1.42
C GLU A 206 -0.98 14.08 -0.08
N ILE A 207 -1.98 14.96 -0.12
CA ILE A 207 -2.74 15.33 1.09
C ILE A 207 -3.45 14.10 1.65
N LEU A 208 -4.16 13.33 0.81
CA LEU A 208 -4.85 12.11 1.20
C LEU A 208 -3.91 11.09 1.86
N ASP A 209 -2.76 10.82 1.27
CA ASP A 209 -1.83 9.79 1.78
C ASP A 209 -1.19 10.20 3.11
N ARG A 210 -0.90 11.49 3.31
CA ARG A 210 -0.46 12.03 4.61
C ARG A 210 -1.56 11.86 5.66
N THR A 211 -2.76 12.34 5.37
CA THR A 211 -3.90 12.29 6.29
C THR A 211 -4.30 10.86 6.62
N LEU A 212 -4.38 9.99 5.61
CA LEU A 212 -4.71 8.58 5.79
C LEU A 212 -3.71 7.88 6.69
N ALA A 213 -2.43 8.22 6.59
CA ALA A 213 -1.44 7.60 7.44
C ALA A 213 -1.54 7.99 8.91
N GLU A 214 -1.89 9.25 9.20
CA GLU A 214 -2.18 9.70 10.56
C GLU A 214 -3.46 9.02 11.08
N ALA A 215 -4.47 8.92 10.22
CA ALA A 215 -5.73 8.23 10.51
C ALA A 215 -5.50 6.74 10.83
N ILE A 216 -4.71 6.02 10.04
CA ILE A 216 -4.33 4.62 10.31
C ILE A 216 -3.62 4.50 11.65
N GLY A 217 -2.67 5.39 11.96
CA GLY A 217 -1.99 5.38 13.26
C GLY A 217 -2.93 5.60 14.45
N GLN A 218 -4.04 6.34 14.27
CA GLN A 218 -5.11 6.46 15.26
C GLN A 218 -5.98 5.20 15.32
N ALA A 219 -6.37 4.66 14.16
CA ALA A 219 -7.20 3.46 14.05
C ALA A 219 -6.52 2.23 14.68
N GLU A 220 -5.21 2.07 14.51
CA GLU A 220 -4.43 0.97 15.11
C GLU A 220 -4.43 1.03 16.65
N ARG A 221 -4.53 2.22 17.26
CA ARG A 221 -4.68 2.37 18.71
C ARG A 221 -6.07 2.00 19.21
N GLU A 222 -7.06 2.04 18.32
CA GLU A 222 -8.46 1.71 18.58
C GLU A 222 -8.87 0.43 17.83
N ALA A 223 -7.93 -0.50 17.62
CA ALA A 223 -8.11 -1.67 16.75
C ALA A 223 -9.30 -2.59 17.14
N SER A 224 -9.77 -2.55 18.38
CA SER A 224 -10.94 -3.29 18.87
C SER A 224 -12.25 -2.49 18.87
N ALA A 225 -12.22 -1.19 18.57
CA ALA A 225 -13.41 -0.35 18.62
C ALA A 225 -14.40 -0.70 17.48
N PRO A 226 -15.71 -0.83 17.76
CA PRO A 226 -16.70 -1.22 16.76
C PRO A 226 -16.96 -0.15 15.69
N ALA A 227 -16.54 1.10 15.93
CA ALA A 227 -16.44 2.17 14.95
C ALA A 227 -15.23 3.05 15.22
N LEU A 228 -14.74 3.73 14.19
CA LEU A 228 -13.53 4.54 14.22
C LEU A 228 -13.86 6.02 14.02
N VAL A 229 -13.66 6.86 15.03
CA VAL A 229 -13.87 8.32 14.93
C VAL A 229 -12.53 9.02 15.04
N LEU A 230 -11.95 9.36 13.90
CA LEU A 230 -10.59 9.86 13.76
C LEU A 230 -10.61 11.37 13.53
N ALA A 231 -9.69 12.09 14.19
CA ALA A 231 -9.63 13.55 14.06
C ALA A 231 -8.18 14.04 14.00
N GLY A 232 -7.93 15.07 13.21
CA GLY A 232 -6.60 15.67 13.12
C GLY A 232 -6.63 17.16 12.76
N GLU A 233 -5.66 17.89 13.28
CA GLU A 233 -5.44 19.29 12.95
C GLU A 233 -4.94 19.45 11.52
N GLY A 234 -5.49 20.42 10.79
CA GLY A 234 -5.06 20.72 9.43
C GLY A 234 -5.43 19.67 8.39
N TRP A 235 -6.23 18.64 8.72
CA TRP A 235 -6.76 17.71 7.73
C TRP A 235 -7.70 18.46 6.78
N HIS A 236 -7.42 18.38 5.48
CA HIS A 236 -8.12 19.16 4.48
C HIS A 236 -9.58 18.67 4.30
N PRO A 237 -10.61 19.53 4.40
CA PRO A 237 -12.01 19.13 4.27
C PRO A 237 -12.34 18.41 2.94
N GLY A 238 -11.64 18.75 1.86
CA GLY A 238 -11.78 18.08 0.56
C GLY A 238 -11.33 16.62 0.50
N VAL A 239 -10.56 16.13 1.49
CA VAL A 239 -10.07 14.74 1.53
C VAL A 239 -10.66 13.89 2.66
N VAL A 240 -11.22 14.48 3.72
CA VAL A 240 -11.70 13.71 4.89
C VAL A 240 -12.73 12.64 4.52
N GLY A 241 -13.58 12.89 3.51
CA GLY A 241 -14.51 11.87 3.01
C GLY A 241 -13.84 10.67 2.34
N LEU A 242 -12.69 10.88 1.67
CA LEU A 242 -11.91 9.80 1.08
C LEU A 242 -11.18 8.98 2.16
N VAL A 243 -10.69 9.66 3.20
CA VAL A 243 -10.07 9.01 4.36
C VAL A 243 -11.10 8.14 5.09
N ALA A 244 -12.27 8.69 5.41
CA ALA A 244 -13.35 7.94 6.04
C ALA A 244 -13.73 6.69 5.24
N GLY A 245 -13.81 6.80 3.91
CA GLY A 245 -14.08 5.66 3.01
C GLY A 245 -13.01 4.57 3.10
N ARG A 246 -11.73 4.94 2.94
CA ARG A 246 -10.62 3.98 3.02
C ARG A 246 -10.52 3.30 4.38
N ILE A 247 -10.77 4.04 5.47
CA ILE A 247 -10.78 3.46 6.82
C ILE A 247 -11.97 2.51 6.99
N ALA A 248 -13.17 2.90 6.55
CA ALA A 248 -14.34 2.04 6.65
C ALA A 248 -14.15 0.73 5.86
N GLU A 249 -13.58 0.81 4.65
CA GLU A 249 -13.29 -0.33 3.79
C GLU A 249 -12.21 -1.24 4.41
N GLN A 250 -11.06 -0.67 4.82
CA GLN A 250 -9.93 -1.42 5.36
C GLN A 250 -10.28 -2.14 6.66
N TYR A 251 -11.00 -1.47 7.57
CA TYR A 251 -11.33 -2.02 8.90
C TYR A 251 -12.71 -2.69 8.95
N ARG A 252 -13.49 -2.60 7.88
CA ARG A 252 -14.87 -3.12 7.75
C ARG A 252 -15.78 -2.67 8.90
N ARG A 253 -15.72 -1.38 9.24
CA ARG A 253 -16.45 -0.75 10.36
C ARG A 253 -16.93 0.66 9.97
N PRO A 254 -17.99 1.19 10.61
CA PRO A 254 -18.35 2.60 10.44
C PRO A 254 -17.16 3.49 10.82
N ALA A 255 -16.85 4.46 9.98
CA ALA A 255 -15.71 5.35 10.17
C ALA A 255 -16.10 6.81 9.97
N VAL A 256 -15.58 7.68 10.84
CA VAL A 256 -15.71 9.13 10.76
C VAL A 256 -14.31 9.72 10.73
N ALA A 257 -14.03 10.60 9.78
CA ALA A 257 -12.78 11.36 9.71
C ALA A 257 -13.09 12.85 9.81
N ILE A 258 -12.42 13.54 10.75
CA ILE A 258 -12.71 14.93 11.13
C ILE A 258 -11.46 15.77 10.95
N GLY A 259 -11.56 16.83 10.14
CA GLY A 259 -10.52 17.85 10.05
C GLY A 259 -10.84 19.04 10.92
N LEU A 260 -9.92 19.37 11.85
CA LEU A 260 -10.01 20.53 12.72
C LEU A 260 -9.33 21.71 12.02
N VAL A 261 -10.13 22.69 11.58
CA VAL A 261 -9.66 23.87 10.85
C VAL A 261 -10.42 25.10 11.38
N GLU A 262 -9.68 26.16 11.73
CA GLU A 262 -10.26 27.44 12.19
C GLU A 262 -11.28 27.32 13.34
N GLY A 263 -10.99 26.43 14.31
CA GLY A 263 -11.84 26.26 15.51
C GLY A 263 -13.14 25.47 15.27
N VAL A 264 -13.33 24.87 14.08
CA VAL A 264 -14.47 24.00 13.78
C VAL A 264 -13.98 22.67 13.21
N GLY A 265 -14.50 21.56 13.72
CA GLY A 265 -14.30 20.23 13.14
C GLY A 265 -15.27 19.98 12.01
N ARG A 266 -14.76 19.78 10.79
CA ARG A 266 -15.55 19.32 9.64
C ARG A 266 -15.27 17.86 9.37
N GLY A 267 -16.29 17.04 9.51
CA GLY A 267 -16.18 15.58 9.40
C GLY A 267 -16.96 15.00 8.23
N SER A 268 -16.49 13.83 7.78
CA SER A 268 -17.23 12.96 6.88
C SER A 268 -17.27 11.56 7.47
N ALA A 269 -18.42 10.90 7.35
CA ALA A 269 -18.68 9.56 7.82
C ALA A 269 -18.96 8.60 6.65
N ARG A 270 -18.54 7.34 6.80
CA ARG A 270 -18.82 6.23 5.89
C ARG A 270 -19.24 5.01 6.70
N SER A 271 -20.27 4.32 6.24
CA SER A 271 -20.87 3.20 6.96
C SER A 271 -20.50 1.85 6.38
N VAL A 272 -20.96 0.81 7.07
CA VAL A 272 -21.02 -0.56 6.59
C VAL A 272 -22.48 -1.03 6.58
N GLU A 273 -22.75 -2.13 5.88
CA GLU A 273 -24.09 -2.72 5.86
C GLU A 273 -24.60 -3.01 7.28
N GLY A 274 -25.89 -2.69 7.52
CA GLY A 274 -26.51 -2.85 8.83
C GLY A 274 -26.18 -1.76 9.86
N PHE A 275 -25.64 -0.61 9.45
CA PHE A 275 -25.48 0.56 10.30
C PHE A 275 -25.91 1.84 9.58
N ASN A 276 -26.96 2.52 10.05
CA ASN A 276 -27.47 3.76 9.44
C ASN A 276 -26.79 5.00 10.08
N LEU A 277 -25.99 5.72 9.29
CA LEU A 277 -25.28 6.91 9.78
C LEU A 277 -26.20 8.06 10.19
N VAL A 278 -27.30 8.30 9.48
CA VAL A 278 -28.16 9.45 9.78
C VAL A 278 -28.86 9.23 11.12
N GLU A 279 -29.37 8.04 11.36
CA GLU A 279 -29.95 7.65 12.66
C GLU A 279 -28.91 7.76 13.77
N ALA A 280 -27.69 7.23 13.56
CA ALA A 280 -26.63 7.29 14.56
C ALA A 280 -26.16 8.74 14.86
N LEU A 281 -26.12 9.61 13.85
CA LEU A 281 -25.76 11.03 14.02
C LEU A 281 -26.87 11.82 14.72
N GLU A 282 -28.14 11.49 14.47
CA GLU A 282 -29.28 12.08 15.16
C GLU A 282 -29.25 11.76 16.67
N GLU A 283 -28.96 10.52 17.04
CA GLU A 283 -28.71 10.13 18.45
C GLU A 283 -27.51 10.86 19.06
N CYS A 284 -26.56 11.30 18.23
CA CYS A 284 -25.41 12.10 18.63
C CYS A 284 -25.62 13.63 18.52
N ARG A 285 -26.82 14.12 18.18
CA ARG A 285 -27.08 15.54 17.84
C ARG A 285 -26.53 16.52 18.88
N ARG A 286 -26.64 16.20 20.18
CA ARG A 286 -26.16 17.05 21.29
C ARG A 286 -24.65 17.35 21.25
N HIS A 287 -23.86 16.56 20.53
CA HIS A 287 -22.42 16.74 20.37
C HIS A 287 -22.02 17.39 19.03
N LEU A 288 -22.99 17.63 18.14
CA LEU A 288 -22.76 18.09 16.78
C LEU A 288 -23.27 19.52 16.62
N LEU A 289 -22.56 20.31 15.81
CA LEU A 289 -23.02 21.64 15.38
C LEU A 289 -24.01 21.53 14.20
N GLY A 290 -23.91 20.45 13.43
CA GLY A 290 -24.80 20.13 12.32
C GLY A 290 -24.36 18.85 11.62
N PHE A 291 -25.27 18.21 10.88
CA PHE A 291 -24.96 17.05 10.05
C PHE A 291 -26.02 16.86 8.96
N GLY A 292 -25.71 16.03 7.97
CA GLY A 292 -26.64 15.65 6.90
C GLY A 292 -26.05 14.57 6.01
N GLY A 293 -26.91 13.84 5.29
CA GLY A 293 -26.50 12.79 4.37
C GLY A 293 -27.48 11.63 4.29
N HIS A 294 -26.95 10.42 4.10
CA HIS A 294 -27.69 9.18 3.91
C HIS A 294 -27.11 8.06 4.79
N ALA A 295 -27.78 6.91 4.81
CA ALA A 295 -27.41 5.77 5.64
C ALA A 295 -25.94 5.33 5.50
N MET A 296 -25.37 5.40 4.29
CA MET A 296 -24.00 4.94 4.00
C MET A 296 -22.94 6.05 3.99
N ALA A 297 -23.34 7.32 3.89
CA ALA A 297 -22.43 8.46 3.84
C ALA A 297 -23.07 9.73 4.41
N ALA A 298 -22.37 10.42 5.31
CA ALA A 298 -22.85 11.66 5.90
C ALA A 298 -21.72 12.68 6.12
N GLY A 299 -22.05 13.96 6.11
CA GLY A 299 -21.19 15.05 6.56
C GLY A 299 -21.63 15.53 7.94
N LEU A 300 -20.68 16.01 8.75
CA LEU A 300 -20.96 16.57 10.07
C LEU A 300 -20.04 17.75 10.40
N THR A 301 -20.47 18.58 11.34
CA THR A 301 -19.67 19.61 11.98
C THR A 301 -19.72 19.42 13.50
N VAL A 302 -18.58 19.61 14.16
CA VAL A 302 -18.41 19.36 15.61
C VAL A 302 -17.44 20.38 16.19
N ALA A 303 -17.71 20.83 17.42
CA ALA A 303 -16.76 21.66 18.15
C ALA A 303 -15.51 20.83 18.53
N PRO A 304 -14.28 21.35 18.42
CA PRO A 304 -13.06 20.60 18.74
C PRO A 304 -13.10 19.92 20.12
N GLU A 305 -13.68 20.60 21.10
CA GLU A 305 -13.79 20.14 22.49
C GLU A 305 -14.79 18.99 22.65
N ALA A 306 -15.78 18.87 21.75
CA ALA A 306 -16.83 17.85 21.79
C ALA A 306 -16.47 16.57 21.03
N VAL A 307 -15.31 16.52 20.34
CA VAL A 307 -14.90 15.37 19.53
C VAL A 307 -14.77 14.09 20.37
N ALA A 308 -14.26 14.21 21.60
CA ALA A 308 -14.10 13.07 22.49
C ALA A 308 -15.45 12.49 22.94
N GLU A 309 -16.39 13.35 23.34
CA GLU A 309 -17.76 12.97 23.70
C GLU A 309 -18.48 12.31 22.52
N PHE A 310 -18.37 12.93 21.34
CA PHE A 310 -18.94 12.39 20.11
C PHE A 310 -18.37 11.01 19.79
N ARG A 311 -17.05 10.82 19.85
CA ARG A 311 -16.39 9.52 19.64
C ARG A 311 -17.00 8.46 20.55
N ARG A 312 -17.10 8.73 21.85
CA ARG A 312 -17.68 7.77 22.81
C ARG A 312 -19.12 7.42 22.47
N ALA A 313 -19.96 8.42 22.20
CA ALA A 313 -21.38 8.22 21.89
C ALA A 313 -21.57 7.41 20.61
N PHE A 314 -20.88 7.78 19.54
CA PHE A 314 -20.97 7.13 18.24
C PHE A 314 -20.46 5.68 18.29
N THR A 315 -19.32 5.44 18.94
CA THR A 315 -18.77 4.09 19.11
C THR A 315 -19.69 3.19 19.94
N ALA A 316 -20.39 3.72 20.94
CA ALA A 316 -21.36 2.95 21.72
C ALA A 316 -22.55 2.48 20.88
N LEU A 317 -23.09 3.35 20.01
CA LEU A 317 -24.15 2.98 19.07
C LEU A 317 -23.68 1.90 18.08
N ALA A 318 -22.46 2.05 17.57
CA ALA A 318 -21.85 1.08 16.66
C ALA A 318 -21.50 -0.26 17.31
N ALA A 319 -21.48 -0.38 18.64
CA ALA A 319 -21.26 -1.65 19.32
C ALA A 319 -22.44 -2.62 19.15
N VAL A 320 -23.66 -2.08 19.03
CA VAL A 320 -24.88 -2.88 18.91
C VAL A 320 -24.88 -3.63 17.58
N GLY A 321 -24.84 -4.97 17.61
CA GLY A 321 -24.81 -5.82 16.40
C GLY A 321 -23.47 -5.85 15.66
N ALA A 322 -22.37 -5.43 16.27
CA ALA A 322 -21.06 -5.33 15.60
C ALA A 322 -20.52 -6.69 15.14
N GLU A 323 -20.66 -7.74 15.96
CA GLU A 323 -20.19 -9.08 15.62
C GLU A 323 -20.95 -9.68 14.43
N ASP A 324 -22.26 -9.46 14.36
CA ASP A 324 -23.11 -9.96 13.28
C ASP A 324 -22.75 -9.28 11.94
N ARG A 325 -22.49 -7.96 11.96
CA ARG A 325 -22.04 -7.21 10.77
C ARG A 325 -20.70 -7.71 10.23
N VAL A 326 -19.73 -7.97 11.10
CA VAL A 326 -18.41 -8.48 10.66
C VAL A 326 -18.54 -9.88 10.07
N ARG A 327 -19.34 -10.77 10.68
CA ARG A 327 -19.60 -12.14 10.16
C ARG A 327 -20.41 -12.14 8.86
N ALA A 328 -21.20 -11.09 8.60
CA ALA A 328 -22.01 -10.96 7.39
C ALA A 328 -21.23 -10.52 6.15
N SER A 329 -19.98 -10.04 6.29
CA SER A 329 -19.11 -9.66 5.16
C SER A 329 -18.76 -10.89 4.31
N ARG A 330 -19.59 -11.23 3.32
CA ARG A 330 -19.40 -12.36 2.40
C ARG A 330 -18.86 -11.88 1.06
N LEU A 331 -17.88 -12.61 0.52
CA LEU A 331 -17.54 -12.49 -0.90
C LEU A 331 -18.54 -13.32 -1.70
N VAL A 332 -19.24 -12.68 -2.63
CA VAL A 332 -20.11 -13.38 -3.58
C VAL A 332 -19.25 -13.81 -4.76
N VAL A 333 -19.32 -15.09 -5.11
CA VAL A 333 -18.72 -15.65 -6.33
C VAL A 333 -19.86 -16.08 -7.25
N ASP A 334 -19.75 -15.75 -8.53
CA ASP A 334 -20.80 -15.96 -9.52
C ASP A 334 -20.84 -17.41 -10.03
N ALA A 335 -19.67 -18.02 -10.20
CA ALA A 335 -19.53 -19.40 -10.65
C ALA A 335 -18.19 -20.00 -10.23
N GLU A 336 -18.14 -21.33 -10.13
CA GLU A 336 -16.90 -22.08 -10.04
C GLU A 336 -16.44 -22.49 -11.45
N VAL A 337 -15.15 -22.38 -11.74
CA VAL A 337 -14.58 -22.56 -13.09
C VAL A 337 -13.32 -23.42 -13.07
N ARG A 338 -13.07 -24.15 -14.16
CA ARG A 338 -11.78 -24.82 -14.43
C ARG A 338 -10.87 -23.87 -15.19
N ILE A 339 -9.56 -24.01 -15.00
CA ILE A 339 -8.59 -23.11 -15.64
C ILE A 339 -8.60 -23.24 -17.16
N GLU A 340 -8.86 -24.44 -17.69
CA GLU A 340 -8.97 -24.69 -19.14
C GLU A 340 -10.17 -23.99 -19.81
N ASP A 341 -11.23 -23.66 -19.07
CA ASP A 341 -12.42 -22.98 -19.60
C ASP A 341 -12.18 -21.48 -19.84
N LEU A 342 -11.13 -20.91 -19.22
CA LEU A 342 -10.82 -19.49 -19.23
C LEU A 342 -10.06 -19.07 -20.50
N THR A 343 -10.67 -19.34 -21.66
CA THR A 343 -10.11 -19.00 -22.97
C THR A 343 -10.34 -17.53 -23.31
N ALA A 344 -9.52 -16.98 -24.23
CA ALA A 344 -9.68 -15.60 -24.67
C ALA A 344 -11.04 -15.33 -25.34
N GLU A 345 -11.61 -16.34 -26.02
CA GLU A 345 -12.96 -16.29 -26.59
C GLU A 345 -14.01 -16.14 -25.49
N TRP A 346 -13.98 -17.02 -24.49
CA TRP A 346 -14.90 -17.00 -23.35
C TRP A 346 -14.82 -15.69 -22.56
N VAL A 347 -13.62 -15.18 -22.29
CA VAL A 347 -13.45 -13.86 -21.66
C VAL A 347 -14.06 -12.75 -22.51
N GLY A 348 -13.95 -12.84 -23.84
CA GLY A 348 -14.62 -11.92 -24.76
C GLY A 348 -16.15 -11.97 -24.69
N GLU A 349 -16.73 -13.15 -24.45
CA GLU A 349 -18.18 -13.26 -24.21
C GLU A 349 -18.57 -12.60 -22.89
N VAL A 350 -17.79 -12.79 -21.84
CA VAL A 350 -18.00 -12.14 -20.53
C VAL A 350 -17.89 -10.62 -20.66
N GLU A 351 -16.91 -10.09 -21.41
CA GLU A 351 -16.75 -8.65 -21.66
C GLU A 351 -18.01 -7.99 -22.26
N ARG A 352 -18.86 -8.75 -22.98
CA ARG A 352 -20.15 -8.27 -23.52
C ARG A 352 -21.21 -8.01 -22.44
N LEU A 353 -21.02 -8.56 -21.23
CA LEU A 353 -21.84 -8.24 -20.05
C LEU A 353 -21.52 -6.84 -19.50
N GLY A 354 -20.50 -6.17 -20.01
CA GLY A 354 -20.23 -4.78 -19.71
C GLY A 354 -21.27 -3.79 -20.26
N PRO A 355 -21.10 -2.48 -19.97
CA PRO A 355 -20.03 -1.92 -19.15
C PRO A 355 -20.16 -2.31 -17.67
N PHE A 356 -19.04 -2.71 -17.07
CA PHE A 356 -18.99 -3.08 -15.66
C PHE A 356 -18.86 -1.85 -14.76
N GLY A 357 -19.45 -1.90 -13.56
CA GLY A 357 -19.44 -0.81 -12.59
C GLY A 357 -20.42 -1.08 -11.44
N ALA A 358 -20.85 -0.03 -10.73
CA ALA A 358 -21.85 -0.17 -9.68
C ALA A 358 -23.11 -0.85 -10.20
N GLY A 359 -23.69 -1.80 -9.44
CA GLY A 359 -24.87 -2.57 -9.85
C GLY A 359 -24.67 -3.60 -10.98
N ASN A 360 -23.54 -3.56 -11.70
CA ASN A 360 -23.16 -4.55 -12.71
C ASN A 360 -21.64 -4.82 -12.58
N PRO A 361 -21.18 -5.42 -11.48
CA PRO A 361 -19.76 -5.68 -11.26
C PRO A 361 -19.20 -6.67 -12.30
N GLU A 362 -17.87 -6.72 -12.43
CA GLU A 362 -17.23 -7.80 -13.16
C GLU A 362 -17.53 -9.15 -12.49
N PRO A 363 -17.82 -10.22 -13.25
CA PRO A 363 -18.05 -11.53 -12.66
C PRO A 363 -16.83 -12.02 -11.90
N VAL A 364 -17.03 -12.40 -10.64
CA VAL A 364 -16.01 -12.98 -9.77
C VAL A 364 -16.17 -14.49 -9.79
N LEU A 365 -15.17 -15.18 -10.32
CA LEU A 365 -15.17 -16.63 -10.48
C LEU A 365 -14.35 -17.29 -9.38
N ALA A 366 -14.74 -18.49 -8.97
CA ALA A 366 -14.00 -19.30 -8.02
C ALA A 366 -13.20 -20.37 -8.75
N ALA A 367 -11.90 -20.44 -8.48
CA ALA A 367 -11.04 -21.57 -8.84
C ALA A 367 -10.56 -22.23 -7.55
N ARG A 368 -11.07 -23.43 -7.26
CA ARG A 368 -10.82 -24.12 -5.98
C ARG A 368 -9.72 -25.16 -6.09
N GLY A 369 -9.00 -25.35 -5.00
CA GLY A 369 -7.99 -26.40 -4.87
C GLY A 369 -6.82 -26.27 -5.85
N VAL A 370 -6.57 -25.08 -6.40
CA VAL A 370 -5.53 -24.89 -7.41
C VAL A 370 -4.15 -24.85 -6.77
N ARG A 371 -3.14 -25.28 -7.52
CA ARG A 371 -1.73 -25.20 -7.11
C ARG A 371 -1.15 -23.89 -7.63
N ALA A 372 -0.60 -23.07 -6.73
CA ALA A 372 0.31 -22.00 -7.13
C ALA A 372 1.67 -22.64 -7.48
N LEU A 373 2.18 -22.47 -8.69
CA LEU A 373 3.45 -23.04 -9.15
C LEU A 373 4.60 -22.03 -9.01
N ASN A 374 4.55 -20.94 -9.78
CA ASN A 374 5.53 -19.85 -9.72
C ASN A 374 4.99 -18.71 -8.87
N ARG A 375 5.59 -18.42 -7.72
CA ARG A 375 5.15 -17.35 -6.81
C ARG A 375 6.22 -16.25 -6.77
N ARG A 376 5.84 -15.01 -7.09
CA ARG A 376 6.76 -13.87 -7.08
C ARG A 376 6.07 -12.66 -6.48
N VAL A 377 6.78 -12.00 -5.57
CA VAL A 377 6.40 -10.65 -5.15
C VAL A 377 6.95 -9.67 -6.19
N VAL A 378 6.11 -8.79 -6.71
CA VAL A 378 6.45 -7.87 -7.81
C VAL A 378 6.08 -6.42 -7.48
N GLY A 379 6.64 -5.48 -8.26
CA GLY A 379 6.54 -4.05 -8.00
C GLY A 379 7.35 -3.63 -6.76
N ASP A 380 6.80 -2.73 -5.94
CA ASP A 380 7.44 -2.25 -4.70
C ASP A 380 7.32 -3.23 -3.51
N GLY A 381 7.30 -4.54 -3.79
CA GLY A 381 7.14 -5.57 -2.76
C GLY A 381 5.69 -5.77 -2.28
N ARG A 382 4.69 -5.24 -2.98
CA ARG A 382 3.29 -5.23 -2.53
C ARG A 382 2.38 -6.23 -3.26
N HIS A 383 2.70 -6.55 -4.51
CA HIS A 383 1.81 -7.35 -5.36
C HIS A 383 2.31 -8.79 -5.46
N LEU A 384 1.39 -9.73 -5.55
CA LEU A 384 1.66 -11.16 -5.68
C LEU A 384 1.33 -11.61 -7.10
N ARG A 385 2.34 -12.12 -7.81
CA ARG A 385 2.17 -12.80 -9.10
C ARG A 385 2.30 -14.30 -8.89
N LEU A 386 1.36 -15.05 -9.44
CA LEU A 386 1.26 -16.50 -9.34
C LEU A 386 1.10 -17.08 -10.74
N ASP A 387 1.70 -18.24 -11.01
CA ASP A 387 1.17 -19.14 -12.04
C ASP A 387 0.31 -20.19 -11.32
N VAL A 388 -0.95 -20.32 -11.69
CA VAL A 388 -1.92 -21.19 -11.01
C VAL A 388 -2.37 -22.32 -11.93
N SER A 389 -2.47 -23.53 -11.38
CA SER A 389 -2.86 -24.72 -12.12
C SER A 389 -3.80 -25.61 -11.32
N ASP A 390 -4.87 -26.06 -11.95
CA ASP A 390 -5.77 -27.11 -11.44
C ASP A 390 -5.39 -28.51 -11.97
N GLY A 391 -4.24 -28.63 -12.64
CA GLY A 391 -3.77 -29.84 -13.32
C GLY A 391 -4.23 -29.98 -14.77
N SER A 392 -5.26 -29.23 -15.21
CA SER A 392 -5.72 -29.22 -16.61
C SER A 392 -4.97 -28.21 -17.48
N ALA A 393 -4.75 -27.01 -16.93
CA ALA A 393 -4.04 -25.93 -17.57
C ALA A 393 -3.26 -25.12 -16.54
N THR A 394 -2.44 -24.18 -17.01
CA THR A 394 -1.74 -23.20 -16.17
C THR A 394 -2.02 -21.81 -16.69
N ILE A 395 -2.37 -20.89 -15.80
CA ILE A 395 -2.66 -19.50 -16.14
C ILE A 395 -1.96 -18.56 -15.17
N GLU A 396 -1.55 -17.39 -15.65
CA GLU A 396 -0.96 -16.35 -14.82
C GLU A 396 -2.05 -15.64 -14.01
N ALA A 397 -1.78 -15.36 -12.74
CA ALA A 397 -2.62 -14.62 -11.83
C ALA A 397 -1.85 -13.49 -11.12
N ILE A 398 -2.51 -12.36 -10.89
CA ILE A 398 -1.95 -11.20 -10.17
C ILE A 398 -2.90 -10.68 -9.10
N GLY A 399 -2.44 -10.69 -7.84
CA GLY A 399 -3.11 -10.10 -6.69
C GLY A 399 -2.44 -8.80 -6.26
N PHE A 400 -3.18 -7.70 -6.30
CA PHE A 400 -2.65 -6.40 -5.91
C PHE A 400 -2.68 -6.22 -4.38
N SER A 401 -1.57 -5.78 -3.76
CA SER A 401 -1.47 -5.63 -2.30
C SER A 401 -1.62 -6.95 -1.53
N MET A 402 -1.33 -8.07 -2.17
CA MET A 402 -1.47 -9.43 -1.62
C MET A 402 -0.13 -10.14 -1.40
N ALA A 403 0.96 -9.41 -1.13
CA ALA A 403 2.28 -10.02 -0.92
C ALA A 403 2.36 -10.93 0.33
N GLY A 404 1.51 -10.72 1.35
CA GLY A 404 1.60 -11.41 2.65
C GLY A 404 1.65 -12.95 2.57
N PRO A 405 0.74 -13.60 1.83
CA PRO A 405 0.74 -15.06 1.69
C PRO A 405 1.92 -15.65 0.89
N ALA A 406 2.74 -14.84 0.21
CA ALA A 406 3.75 -15.33 -0.74
C ALA A 406 4.74 -16.32 -0.12
N GLU A 407 5.26 -16.01 1.06
CA GLU A 407 6.16 -16.90 1.80
C GLU A 407 5.45 -18.19 2.19
N LEU A 408 4.26 -18.07 2.77
CA LEU A 408 3.49 -19.22 3.24
C LEU A 408 3.10 -20.16 2.10
N LEU A 409 2.73 -19.63 0.93
CA LEU A 409 2.46 -20.41 -0.29
C LEU A 409 3.72 -21.11 -0.80
N THR A 410 4.87 -20.44 -0.72
CA THR A 410 6.17 -21.01 -1.12
C THR A 410 6.57 -22.17 -0.21
N PHE A 411 6.28 -22.08 1.09
CA PHE A 411 6.66 -23.12 2.07
C PHE A 411 5.68 -24.30 2.11
N THR A 412 4.37 -24.02 2.02
CA THR A 412 3.33 -25.03 2.21
C THR A 412 2.97 -25.75 0.92
N GLU A 413 3.09 -25.10 -0.23
CA GLU A 413 2.53 -25.58 -1.50
C GLU A 413 1.05 -26.02 -1.38
N ALA A 414 0.36 -25.48 -0.37
CA ALA A 414 -1.00 -25.86 -0.09
C ALA A 414 -1.87 -25.51 -1.30
N PRO A 415 -2.86 -26.36 -1.63
CA PRO A 415 -3.87 -25.96 -2.59
C PRO A 415 -4.55 -24.68 -2.09
N VAL A 416 -4.84 -23.77 -3.02
CA VAL A 416 -5.46 -22.47 -2.74
C VAL A 416 -6.81 -22.38 -3.41
N ASP A 417 -7.73 -21.71 -2.74
CA ASP A 417 -9.00 -21.28 -3.33
C ASP A 417 -8.85 -19.81 -3.73
N LEU A 418 -9.11 -19.52 -5.00
CA LEU A 418 -8.99 -18.17 -5.55
C LEU A 418 -10.36 -17.66 -5.98
N ALA A 419 -10.68 -16.44 -5.58
CA ALA A 419 -11.69 -15.64 -6.25
C ALA A 419 -10.98 -14.73 -7.26
N VAL A 420 -11.35 -14.82 -8.53
CA VAL A 420 -10.63 -14.20 -9.65
C VAL A 420 -11.56 -13.51 -10.63
N VAL A 421 -11.06 -12.47 -11.28
CA VAL A 421 -11.64 -11.87 -12.48
C VAL A 421 -10.70 -12.15 -13.65
N PRO A 422 -11.12 -12.88 -14.69
CA PRO A 422 -10.30 -13.12 -15.86
C PRO A 422 -10.26 -11.88 -16.77
N GLU A 423 -9.08 -11.57 -17.29
CA GLU A 423 -8.83 -10.41 -18.14
C GLU A 423 -7.96 -10.82 -19.33
N ARG A 424 -8.20 -10.20 -20.49
CA ARG A 424 -7.27 -10.29 -21.62
C ARG A 424 -6.02 -9.47 -21.34
N ASP A 425 -4.85 -10.00 -21.71
CA ASP A 425 -3.60 -9.25 -21.59
C ASP A 425 -3.64 -8.04 -22.55
N PRO A 426 -3.48 -6.79 -22.05
CA PRO A 426 -3.50 -5.60 -22.89
C PRO A 426 -2.44 -5.60 -24.00
N GLN A 427 -1.32 -6.29 -23.79
CA GLN A 427 -0.21 -6.40 -24.74
C GLN A 427 -0.34 -7.62 -25.66
N SER A 428 -1.20 -8.57 -25.31
CA SER A 428 -1.42 -9.81 -26.05
C SER A 428 -2.88 -10.26 -25.87
N PRO A 429 -3.84 -9.65 -26.59
CA PRO A 429 -5.27 -9.86 -26.36
C PRO A 429 -5.74 -11.34 -26.46
N ASP A 430 -4.95 -12.18 -27.13
CA ASP A 430 -5.19 -13.63 -27.25
C ASP A 430 -4.78 -14.42 -26.00
N ARG A 431 -4.10 -13.78 -25.03
CA ARG A 431 -3.72 -14.37 -23.74
C ARG A 431 -4.66 -13.89 -22.65
N VAL A 432 -5.05 -14.82 -21.77
CA VAL A 432 -5.82 -14.52 -20.57
C VAL A 432 -4.91 -14.55 -19.35
N ARG A 433 -5.17 -13.64 -18.41
CA ARG A 433 -4.60 -13.63 -17.07
C ARG A 433 -5.73 -13.49 -16.05
N LEU A 434 -5.46 -13.85 -14.81
CA LEU A 434 -6.40 -13.71 -13.70
C LEU A 434 -6.01 -12.54 -12.80
N ARG A 435 -6.94 -11.64 -12.49
CA ARG A 435 -6.79 -10.73 -11.37
C ARG A 435 -7.39 -11.36 -10.13
N VAL A 436 -6.58 -11.54 -9.09
CA VAL A 436 -7.00 -12.14 -7.82
C VAL A 436 -7.76 -11.09 -6.99
N VAL A 437 -8.99 -11.41 -6.63
CA VAL A 437 -9.86 -10.63 -5.75
C VAL A 437 -9.70 -11.07 -4.30
N ALA A 438 -9.62 -12.39 -4.08
CA ALA A 438 -9.33 -12.97 -2.78
C ALA A 438 -8.57 -14.29 -2.95
N LEU A 439 -7.77 -14.61 -1.95
CA LEU A 439 -7.02 -15.85 -1.86
C LEU A 439 -7.24 -16.45 -0.47
N GLU A 440 -7.66 -17.70 -0.44
CA GLU A 440 -7.83 -18.48 0.78
C GLU A 440 -7.01 -19.77 0.71
N ILE A 441 -6.50 -20.20 1.85
CA ILE A 441 -5.77 -21.47 1.98
C ILE A 441 -6.62 -22.33 2.92
N PRO A 442 -7.41 -23.28 2.39
CA PRO A 442 -8.37 -24.03 3.19
C PRO A 442 -7.75 -24.66 4.45
N GLY A 443 -8.40 -24.44 5.59
CA GLY A 443 -7.94 -24.95 6.90
C GLY A 443 -6.76 -24.16 7.50
N MET A 444 -6.39 -23.02 6.90
CA MET A 444 -5.30 -22.18 7.34
C MET A 444 -5.77 -20.72 7.41
N ASP A 445 -5.51 -20.04 8.54
CA ASP A 445 -5.75 -18.61 8.70
C ASP A 445 -4.40 -17.88 8.60
N PRO A 446 -4.07 -17.30 7.42
CA PRO A 446 -2.77 -16.70 7.20
C PRO A 446 -2.51 -15.50 8.10
N GLU A 447 -3.54 -14.70 8.43
CA GLU A 447 -3.39 -13.53 9.29
C GLU A 447 -3.07 -13.93 10.73
N ARG A 448 -3.80 -14.92 11.27
CA ARG A 448 -3.51 -15.46 12.60
C ARG A 448 -2.15 -16.15 12.66
N ILE A 449 -1.75 -16.83 11.59
CA ILE A 449 -0.47 -17.55 11.51
C ILE A 449 0.71 -16.59 11.35
N LEU A 450 0.55 -15.51 10.58
CA LEU A 450 1.57 -14.47 10.45
C LEU A 450 1.67 -13.59 11.71
N ALA A 451 0.56 -13.41 12.43
CA ALA A 451 0.53 -12.72 13.72
C ALA A 451 1.16 -13.54 14.86
N ASP A 452 1.16 -14.88 14.76
CA ASP A 452 1.74 -15.80 15.74
C ASP A 452 2.93 -16.57 15.14
N THR A 453 4.09 -15.92 15.19
CA THR A 453 5.35 -16.46 14.64
C THR A 453 5.74 -17.81 15.25
N GLY A 454 5.32 -18.11 16.49
CA GLY A 454 5.59 -19.39 17.14
C GLY A 454 4.73 -20.53 16.56
N ALA A 455 3.43 -20.28 16.39
CA ALA A 455 2.51 -21.28 15.85
C ALA A 455 2.78 -21.65 14.38
N LEU A 456 3.30 -20.70 13.56
CA LEU A 456 3.73 -20.98 12.19
C LEU A 456 4.90 -21.97 12.17
N VAL A 457 5.90 -21.73 13.02
CA VAL A 457 7.10 -22.57 13.14
C VAL A 457 6.72 -23.98 13.64
N ASP A 458 5.91 -24.08 14.69
CA ASP A 458 5.50 -25.36 15.26
C ASP A 458 4.68 -26.21 14.29
N ARG A 459 3.81 -25.60 13.47
CA ARG A 459 3.03 -26.31 12.44
C ARG A 459 3.86 -26.72 11.23
N LEU A 460 4.82 -25.89 10.82
CA LEU A 460 5.79 -26.23 9.76
C LEU A 460 6.65 -27.43 10.16
N PHE A 461 7.04 -27.52 11.44
CA PHE A 461 7.76 -28.67 11.98
C PHE A 461 6.86 -29.92 12.09
N ALA A 462 5.59 -29.78 12.47
CA ALA A 462 4.68 -30.89 12.68
C ALA A 462 4.27 -31.63 11.39
N ARG A 463 4.32 -30.98 10.22
CA ARG A 463 3.84 -31.54 8.94
C ARG A 463 4.93 -31.69 7.87
N ALA A 464 6.21 -31.59 8.26
CA ALA A 464 7.35 -31.60 7.34
C ALA A 464 7.43 -32.84 6.42
N GLU A 465 6.86 -33.99 6.81
CA GLU A 465 6.84 -35.21 6.00
C GLU A 465 5.92 -35.11 4.77
N ASP A 466 4.84 -34.33 4.84
CA ASP A 466 3.91 -34.11 3.71
C ASP A 466 4.57 -33.26 2.58
N TYR A 467 5.60 -32.46 2.92
CA TYR A 467 6.13 -31.39 2.07
C TYR A 467 7.49 -31.67 1.42
N LEU A 468 8.20 -32.73 1.82
CA LEU A 468 9.58 -33.03 1.39
C LEU A 468 9.67 -34.10 0.28
N GLY A 469 8.54 -34.53 -0.29
CA GLY A 469 8.45 -35.68 -1.19
C GLY A 469 8.73 -35.45 -2.67
N GLY A 470 8.84 -34.22 -3.18
CA GLY A 470 9.01 -34.00 -4.63
C GLY A 470 9.67 -32.69 -5.02
N VAL A 471 10.79 -32.80 -5.74
CA VAL A 471 11.43 -31.79 -6.63
C VAL A 471 12.02 -30.52 -5.95
N ARG A 472 13.32 -30.50 -5.60
CA ARG A 472 13.93 -29.36 -4.85
C ARG A 472 15.43 -29.02 -5.10
N TYR A 473 15.98 -28.99 -6.32
CA TYR A 473 17.39 -28.53 -6.49
C TYR A 473 17.73 -27.72 -7.76
N ASP A 474 16.77 -27.13 -8.47
CA ASP A 474 17.10 -26.25 -9.61
C ASP A 474 17.71 -24.92 -9.12
N GLY A 475 18.91 -24.57 -9.63
CA GLY A 475 19.66 -23.37 -9.26
C GLY A 475 20.54 -23.51 -8.00
N ALA A 476 20.75 -24.73 -7.51
CA ALA A 476 21.59 -24.99 -6.34
C ALA A 476 23.08 -24.67 -6.59
N GLU A 477 23.53 -24.75 -7.84
CA GLU A 477 24.87 -24.41 -8.32
C GLU A 477 25.18 -22.90 -8.18
N ASP A 478 24.15 -22.05 -8.29
CA ASP A 478 24.25 -20.59 -8.20
C ASP A 478 23.78 -20.06 -6.84
N ALA A 479 23.28 -20.93 -5.96
CA ALA A 479 22.84 -20.54 -4.63
C ALA A 479 24.04 -20.21 -3.73
N PRO A 480 24.09 -19.02 -3.10
CA PRO A 480 25.22 -18.63 -2.25
C PRO A 480 25.32 -19.51 -0.99
N ALA A 481 24.19 -20.05 -0.52
CA ALA A 481 24.16 -21.07 0.52
C ALA A 481 22.85 -21.89 0.51
N LEU A 482 22.89 -23.13 1.00
CA LEU A 482 21.73 -24.03 1.09
C LEU A 482 21.82 -25.01 2.27
N HIS A 483 20.67 -25.44 2.79
CA HIS A 483 20.58 -26.51 3.79
C HIS A 483 20.25 -27.84 3.13
N THR A 484 20.87 -28.92 3.60
CA THR A 484 20.59 -30.28 3.11
C THR A 484 20.81 -31.32 4.21
N LYS A 485 20.27 -32.52 4.01
CA LYS A 485 20.47 -33.66 4.91
C LYS A 485 21.50 -34.62 4.33
N VAL A 486 22.41 -35.10 5.17
CA VAL A 486 23.37 -36.14 4.79
C VAL A 486 22.64 -37.47 4.73
N VAL A 487 22.79 -38.17 3.60
CA VAL A 487 22.23 -39.51 3.37
C VAL A 487 23.30 -40.58 3.58
N GLY A 488 22.88 -41.82 3.83
CA GLY A 488 23.81 -42.92 4.09
C GLY A 488 24.48 -42.87 5.48
N VAL A 489 23.87 -42.13 6.42
CA VAL A 489 24.34 -41.97 7.81
C VAL A 489 24.18 -43.24 8.66
N THR A 490 23.39 -44.21 8.20
CA THR A 490 23.07 -45.46 8.91
C THR A 490 24.01 -46.62 8.58
N PHE A 491 24.99 -46.43 7.69
CA PHE A 491 25.92 -47.46 7.23
C PHE A 491 27.31 -47.29 7.86
N ASP A 492 28.13 -48.35 7.88
CA ASP A 492 29.56 -48.35 8.26
C ASP A 492 29.93 -47.70 9.61
N GLY A 493 29.15 -47.91 10.68
CA GLY A 493 29.49 -47.40 12.02
C GLY A 493 29.44 -45.88 12.17
N ARG A 494 28.97 -45.15 11.15
CA ARG A 494 28.94 -43.67 11.10
C ARG A 494 28.06 -43.05 12.19
N GLN A 495 27.07 -43.79 12.70
CA GLN A 495 26.22 -43.40 13.82
C GLN A 495 27.03 -43.04 15.07
N GLN A 496 28.12 -43.75 15.37
CA GLN A 496 28.98 -43.43 16.52
C GLN A 496 29.70 -42.10 16.32
N VAL A 497 30.18 -41.82 15.10
CA VAL A 497 30.83 -40.55 14.76
C VAL A 497 29.84 -39.39 14.90
N LEU A 498 28.58 -39.58 14.48
CA LEU A 498 27.54 -38.55 14.58
C LEU A 498 27.21 -38.13 16.01
N THR A 499 27.36 -39.02 17.00
CA THR A 499 27.15 -38.67 18.43
C THR A 499 28.16 -37.65 18.96
N THR A 500 29.33 -37.58 18.31
CA THR A 500 30.43 -36.68 18.72
C THR A 500 30.27 -35.27 18.15
N LEU A 501 29.40 -35.08 17.16
CA LEU A 501 29.21 -33.79 16.50
C LEU A 501 28.28 -32.86 17.30
N ARG A 502 28.41 -31.56 17.07
CA ARG A 502 27.55 -30.50 17.60
C ARG A 502 27.18 -29.51 16.48
N PRO A 503 26.02 -28.84 16.57
CA PRO A 503 25.70 -27.73 15.67
C PRO A 503 26.82 -26.68 15.68
N GLY A 504 27.24 -26.24 14.49
CA GLY A 504 28.38 -25.34 14.27
C GLY A 504 29.68 -26.04 13.89
N ASP A 505 29.82 -27.36 14.07
CA ASP A 505 31.03 -28.08 13.70
C ASP A 505 31.30 -28.00 12.20
N GLY A 506 32.56 -27.78 11.82
CA GLY A 506 32.99 -27.74 10.43
C GLY A 506 33.06 -29.13 9.81
N LEU A 507 32.66 -29.24 8.55
CA LEU A 507 32.66 -30.47 7.76
C LEU A 507 33.40 -30.25 6.43
N ARG A 508 33.84 -31.35 5.83
CA ARG A 508 34.52 -31.36 4.54
C ARG A 508 33.67 -32.09 3.50
N LEU A 509 33.58 -31.51 2.30
CA LEU A 509 33.06 -32.19 1.12
C LEU A 509 34.22 -32.83 0.35
N VAL A 510 34.10 -34.11 0.02
CA VAL A 510 35.11 -34.90 -0.69
C VAL A 510 34.47 -35.47 -1.95
N ARG A 511 34.99 -35.12 -3.12
CA ARG A 511 34.54 -35.68 -4.41
C ARG A 511 35.05 -37.11 -4.57
N GLU A 512 34.16 -38.02 -4.98
CA GLU A 512 34.48 -39.41 -5.31
C GLU A 512 34.04 -39.76 -6.75
N PRO A 513 34.77 -39.31 -7.80
CA PRO A 513 34.37 -39.54 -9.20
C PRO A 513 34.37 -41.02 -9.62
N ALA A 514 35.13 -41.86 -8.92
CA ALA A 514 35.24 -43.30 -9.16
C ALA A 514 34.29 -44.13 -8.26
N ASN A 515 33.31 -43.50 -7.59
CA ASN A 515 32.35 -44.20 -6.76
C ASN A 515 31.47 -45.14 -7.64
N PRO A 516 31.35 -46.43 -7.30
CA PRO A 516 30.68 -47.43 -8.14
C PRO A 516 29.16 -47.24 -8.24
N HIS A 517 28.56 -46.40 -7.38
CA HIS A 517 27.11 -46.19 -7.33
C HIS A 517 26.65 -44.84 -7.88
N ASP A 518 27.48 -43.80 -7.78
CA ASP A 518 27.16 -42.45 -8.26
C ASP A 518 28.45 -41.71 -8.69
N PRO A 519 28.68 -41.46 -10.00
CA PRO A 519 29.88 -40.74 -10.46
C PRO A 519 29.92 -39.27 -9.98
N HIS A 520 28.78 -38.73 -9.56
CA HIS A 520 28.66 -37.40 -8.99
C HIS A 520 28.77 -37.37 -7.46
N ALA A 521 29.10 -38.51 -6.82
CA ALA A 521 29.15 -38.62 -5.37
C ALA A 521 30.01 -37.54 -4.70
N VAL A 522 29.42 -36.87 -3.72
CA VAL A 522 30.10 -35.94 -2.81
C VAL A 522 29.93 -36.47 -1.40
N GLN A 523 31.02 -37.02 -0.84
CA GLN A 523 31.05 -37.48 0.54
C GLN A 523 31.13 -36.30 1.50
N VAL A 524 30.39 -36.40 2.61
CA VAL A 524 30.47 -35.49 3.74
C VAL A 524 31.29 -36.18 4.83
N ALA A 525 32.39 -35.55 5.23
CA ALA A 525 33.31 -36.05 6.24
C ALA A 525 33.58 -35.00 7.32
N THR A 526 34.05 -35.44 8.49
CA THR A 526 34.58 -34.54 9.53
C THR A 526 35.89 -33.89 9.07
N GLN A 527 36.36 -32.85 9.78
CA GLN A 527 37.65 -32.21 9.44
C GLN A 527 38.84 -33.16 9.54
N ASP A 528 38.81 -34.14 10.44
CA ASP A 528 39.81 -35.21 10.58
C ASP A 528 39.61 -36.38 9.60
N GLY A 529 38.66 -36.27 8.67
CA GLY A 529 38.52 -37.20 7.53
C GLY A 529 37.65 -38.43 7.78
N ARG A 530 36.90 -38.51 8.88
CA ARG A 530 35.95 -39.60 9.12
C ARG A 530 34.68 -39.39 8.30
N ALA A 531 34.30 -40.40 7.52
CA ALA A 531 33.10 -40.33 6.69
C ALA A 531 31.81 -40.30 7.54
N LEU A 532 30.91 -39.38 7.20
CA LEU A 532 29.60 -39.23 7.86
C LEU A 532 28.45 -39.70 6.98
N GLY A 533 28.62 -39.57 5.66
CA GLY A 533 27.65 -39.98 4.65
C GLY A 533 27.88 -39.20 3.35
N TYR A 534 26.83 -38.99 2.57
CA TYR A 534 26.90 -38.34 1.26
C TYR A 534 25.86 -37.22 1.14
N LEU A 535 26.12 -36.27 0.24
CA LEU A 535 25.07 -35.40 -0.27
C LEU A 535 24.03 -36.22 -1.02
N ARG A 536 22.78 -35.77 -1.05
CA ARG A 536 21.74 -36.41 -1.86
C ARG A 536 22.14 -36.40 -3.33
N ALA A 537 21.97 -37.52 -4.04
CA ALA A 537 22.40 -37.69 -5.43
C ALA A 537 21.97 -36.53 -6.38
N PRO A 538 20.72 -36.01 -6.32
CA PRO A 538 20.33 -34.88 -7.18
C PRO A 538 21.11 -33.58 -6.90
N LEU A 539 21.43 -33.31 -5.63
CA LEU A 539 22.24 -32.15 -5.23
C LEU A 539 23.72 -32.38 -5.57
N ALA A 540 24.21 -33.60 -5.38
CA ALA A 540 25.58 -33.98 -5.75
C ALA A 540 25.81 -33.88 -7.27
N GLY A 541 24.83 -34.28 -8.08
CA GLY A 541 24.84 -34.12 -9.55
C GLY A 541 24.97 -32.67 -10.01
N ARG A 542 24.38 -31.72 -9.27
CA ARG A 542 24.46 -30.28 -9.56
C ARG A 542 25.76 -29.64 -9.08
N LEU A 543 26.22 -29.98 -7.87
CA LEU A 543 27.40 -29.36 -7.28
C LEU A 543 28.71 -29.96 -7.76
N SER A 544 28.74 -31.25 -8.13
CA SER A 544 29.97 -31.95 -8.49
C SER A 544 30.73 -31.32 -9.66
N PRO A 545 30.12 -30.85 -10.77
CA PRO A 545 30.87 -30.20 -11.84
C PRO A 545 31.54 -28.90 -11.40
N SER A 546 30.89 -28.13 -10.52
CA SER A 546 31.47 -26.91 -9.96
C SER A 546 32.61 -27.21 -8.99
N ILE A 547 32.47 -28.23 -8.15
CA ILE A 547 33.55 -28.67 -7.24
C ILE A 547 34.74 -29.20 -8.05
N ASP A 548 34.50 -29.97 -9.10
CA ASP A 548 35.53 -30.49 -10.00
C ASP A 548 36.22 -29.35 -10.78
N ALA A 549 35.50 -28.26 -11.07
CA ALA A 549 36.02 -27.02 -11.64
C ALA A 549 36.75 -26.10 -10.64
N GLY A 550 36.85 -26.51 -9.36
CA GLY A 550 37.62 -25.79 -8.33
C GLY A 550 36.79 -24.94 -7.35
N ALA A 551 35.46 -24.92 -7.47
CA ALA A 551 34.61 -24.19 -6.52
C ALA A 551 34.73 -24.77 -5.11
N ARG A 552 34.93 -23.90 -4.12
CA ARG A 552 35.06 -24.29 -2.71
C ARG A 552 33.75 -24.08 -1.99
N TYR A 553 33.43 -24.99 -1.08
CA TYR A 553 32.24 -24.90 -0.24
C TYR A 553 32.63 -25.07 1.23
N ARG A 554 32.09 -24.22 2.10
CA ARG A 554 32.13 -24.40 3.55
C ARG A 554 30.90 -25.22 3.95
N ALA A 555 31.12 -26.37 4.58
CA ALA A 555 30.06 -27.19 5.14
C ALA A 555 30.09 -27.12 6.67
N THR A 556 28.94 -26.91 7.32
CA THR A 556 28.83 -26.91 8.78
C THR A 556 27.63 -27.75 9.24
N VAL A 557 27.73 -28.34 10.43
CA VAL A 557 26.60 -29.03 11.06
C VAL A 557 25.54 -27.99 11.42
N SER A 558 24.38 -28.06 10.79
CA SER A 558 23.25 -27.17 11.09
C SER A 558 22.32 -27.75 12.15
N GLY A 559 22.27 -29.08 12.27
CA GLY A 559 21.47 -29.75 13.30
C GLY A 559 21.64 -31.25 13.27
N ILE A 560 21.50 -31.87 14.44
CA ILE A 560 21.48 -33.32 14.61
C ILE A 560 20.06 -33.69 15.02
N THR A 561 19.48 -34.67 14.34
CA THR A 561 18.07 -35.07 14.52
C THR A 561 18.00 -36.53 14.90
N GLY A 562 17.01 -36.93 15.71
CA GLY A 562 16.97 -38.27 16.30
C GLY A 562 17.88 -38.43 17.53
N GLY A 563 17.91 -39.62 18.12
CA GLY A 563 18.59 -39.94 19.38
C GLY A 563 17.75 -40.85 20.29
N GLY A 564 18.40 -41.57 21.21
CA GLY A 564 17.77 -42.66 21.99
C GLY A 564 17.74 -43.96 21.18
N ASP A 565 16.58 -44.63 21.11
CA ASP A 565 16.39 -45.90 20.38
C ASP A 565 16.26 -45.73 18.84
N ARG A 566 16.43 -44.50 18.33
CA ARG A 566 16.25 -44.15 16.91
C ARG A 566 17.57 -43.71 16.27
N THR A 567 17.71 -43.96 14.96
CA THR A 567 18.88 -43.56 14.17
C THR A 567 19.08 -42.05 14.14
N ILE A 568 20.32 -41.62 14.35
CA ILE A 568 20.76 -40.23 14.31
C ILE A 568 20.89 -39.77 12.86
N GLY A 569 20.22 -38.67 12.52
CA GLY A 569 20.30 -37.97 11.24
C GLY A 569 21.14 -36.69 11.35
N LEU A 570 21.81 -36.33 10.26
CA LEU A 570 22.69 -35.16 10.19
C LEU A 570 22.19 -34.15 9.15
N ASN A 571 21.91 -32.93 9.57
CA ASN A 571 21.60 -31.79 8.71
C ASN A 571 22.80 -30.86 8.62
N ILE A 572 23.13 -30.42 7.42
CA ILE A 572 24.29 -29.56 7.16
C ILE A 572 23.87 -28.29 6.40
N PHE A 573 24.65 -27.24 6.61
CA PHE A 573 24.59 -26.00 5.86
C PHE A 573 25.81 -25.93 4.93
N LEU A 574 25.58 -25.63 3.65
CA LEU A 574 26.61 -25.47 2.63
C LEU A 574 26.64 -24.02 2.18
N GLU A 575 27.80 -23.40 2.18
CA GLU A 575 28.05 -22.03 1.72
C GLU A 575 29.12 -22.07 0.62
N ARG A 576 28.85 -21.45 -0.54
CA ARG A 576 29.81 -21.37 -1.64
C ARG A 576 30.84 -20.28 -1.33
N LEU A 577 32.11 -20.61 -1.46
CA LEU A 577 33.24 -19.71 -1.30
C LEU A 577 33.67 -19.28 -2.70
N ASP A 578 33.38 -18.04 -3.09
CA ASP A 578 33.76 -17.52 -4.40
C ASP A 578 35.27 -17.23 -4.48
N ASP A 579 35.86 -17.35 -5.67
CA ASP A 579 37.25 -16.92 -5.95
C ASP A 579 37.47 -15.40 -5.75
N GLY A 580 36.42 -14.67 -5.38
CA GLY A 580 36.47 -13.32 -4.83
C GLY A 580 37.08 -13.22 -3.43
N ASP A 581 37.26 -14.34 -2.72
CA ASP A 581 37.90 -14.41 -1.38
C ASP A 581 39.39 -14.02 -1.39
N ALA A 582 40.00 -13.81 -2.56
CA ALA A 582 41.29 -13.14 -2.67
C ALA A 582 41.23 -11.61 -2.38
N ARG A 583 40.03 -11.03 -2.23
CA ARG A 583 39.85 -9.63 -1.80
C ARG A 583 39.61 -9.47 -0.30
N ASP A 584 39.10 -10.49 0.39
CA ASP A 584 38.86 -10.45 1.84
C ASP A 584 39.94 -11.14 2.68
N ALA A 585 40.93 -11.77 2.05
CA ALA A 585 42.20 -12.15 2.66
C ALA A 585 43.21 -10.98 2.80
N ARG A 586 42.74 -9.73 2.78
CA ARG A 586 43.44 -8.64 3.46
C ARG A 586 42.83 -8.49 4.84
N GLY A 587 43.43 -9.18 5.80
CA GLY A 587 43.35 -8.70 7.18
C GLY A 587 43.69 -7.21 7.23
N SER A 588 42.96 -6.50 8.07
CA SER A 588 43.48 -5.40 8.89
C SER A 588 44.36 -4.37 8.15
N ALA A 589 43.80 -3.16 8.02
CA ALA A 589 44.47 -1.89 7.69
C ALA A 589 44.35 -1.42 6.24
N ALA A 590 43.19 -0.85 5.90
CA ALA A 590 43.14 0.36 5.08
C ALA A 590 42.21 1.37 5.79
N PRO A 591 42.53 2.67 5.85
CA PRO A 591 41.85 3.59 6.76
C PRO A 591 40.37 3.77 6.41
N ARG A 592 39.56 3.71 7.46
CA ARG A 592 38.36 4.53 7.66
C ARG A 592 38.57 5.92 7.05
N TRP A 593 37.59 6.41 6.29
CA TRP A 593 37.37 7.83 6.00
C TRP A 593 38.59 8.76 6.18
N ASP A 594 39.31 9.11 5.11
CA ASP A 594 40.29 10.20 5.16
C ASP A 594 39.62 11.59 5.05
N ALA A 595 38.76 11.91 6.03
CA ALA A 595 38.22 13.26 6.21
C ALA A 595 39.31 14.23 6.68
N ALA A 596 40.36 13.69 7.29
CA ALA A 596 41.46 14.46 7.84
C ALA A 596 42.21 15.20 6.73
N ALA A 597 42.41 14.58 5.56
CA ALA A 597 43.01 15.22 4.40
C ALA A 597 42.05 16.17 3.64
N ARG A 598 40.76 15.84 3.51
CA ARG A 598 39.80 16.63 2.70
C ARG A 598 39.13 17.80 3.44
N PHE A 599 38.94 17.71 4.76
CA PHE A 599 38.13 18.67 5.54
C PHE A 599 38.82 19.12 6.84
N GLY A 600 40.15 19.27 6.85
CA GLY A 600 40.91 19.86 7.97
C GLY A 600 40.69 21.36 8.17
N GLY A 601 40.94 21.88 9.38
CA GLY A 601 40.82 23.32 9.75
C GLY A 601 39.79 23.62 10.86
N GLN A 602 39.57 24.90 11.20
CA GLN A 602 38.60 25.34 12.23
C GLN A 602 37.13 25.34 11.75
N ASP A 603 36.87 25.12 10.45
CA ASP A 603 35.55 25.30 9.82
C ASP A 603 34.96 23.99 9.23
N ARG A 604 35.18 22.87 9.92
CA ARG A 604 34.92 21.50 9.38
C ARG A 604 33.44 21.19 9.21
N ALA A 605 32.62 21.58 10.18
CA ALA A 605 31.18 21.36 10.17
C ALA A 605 30.50 22.09 9.00
N ALA A 606 30.95 23.32 8.70
CA ALA A 606 30.43 24.10 7.58
C ALA A 606 30.77 23.47 6.23
N ARG A 607 32.01 22.94 6.07
CA ARG A 607 32.42 22.26 4.83
C ARG A 607 31.70 20.92 4.61
N LEU A 608 31.49 20.14 5.66
CA LEU A 608 30.67 18.92 5.62
C LEU A 608 29.23 19.24 5.21
N ALA A 609 28.65 20.28 5.81
CA ALA A 609 27.32 20.74 5.46
C ALA A 609 27.20 21.25 4.02
N GLN A 610 28.22 21.94 3.50
CA GLN A 610 28.27 22.38 2.12
C GLN A 610 28.33 21.19 1.14
N ALA A 611 29.15 20.18 1.45
CA ALA A 611 29.32 18.98 0.64
C ALA A 611 28.08 18.07 0.67
N LEU A 612 27.45 17.89 1.84
CA LEU A 612 26.30 17.01 2.04
C LEU A 612 24.95 17.70 1.80
N GLY A 613 24.93 19.03 1.75
CA GLY A 613 23.75 19.88 1.63
C GLY A 613 23.57 20.55 0.26
N GLY A 614 24.41 20.23 -0.72
CA GLY A 614 24.30 20.76 -2.09
C GLY A 614 24.50 22.28 -2.17
N GLY A 615 25.32 22.87 -1.29
CA GLY A 615 25.63 24.29 -1.28
C GLY A 615 24.61 25.22 -0.61
N GLN A 616 23.55 24.70 0.02
CA GLN A 616 22.60 25.51 0.80
C GLN A 616 23.20 25.92 2.16
N PRO A 617 23.01 27.18 2.63
CA PRO A 617 23.46 27.60 3.94
C PRO A 617 22.68 26.89 5.06
N LEU A 618 23.37 26.54 6.15
CA LEU A 618 22.76 25.94 7.34
C LEU A 618 21.89 26.95 8.08
N SER A 619 20.75 26.49 8.62
CA SER A 619 19.98 27.28 9.59
C SER A 619 20.76 27.43 10.92
N PRO A 620 20.45 28.46 11.73
CA PRO A 620 21.08 28.65 13.05
C PRO A 620 20.98 27.41 13.95
N THR A 621 19.84 26.73 13.94
CA THR A 621 19.62 25.48 14.69
C THR A 621 20.54 24.37 14.20
N GLN A 622 20.68 24.19 12.89
CA GLN A 622 21.57 23.16 12.33
C GLN A 622 23.05 23.46 12.62
N ALA A 623 23.46 24.73 12.58
CA ALA A 623 24.81 25.14 12.95
C ALA A 623 25.11 24.85 14.43
N ALA A 624 24.16 25.13 15.34
CA ALA A 624 24.28 24.83 16.76
C ALA A 624 24.38 23.33 17.03
N VAL A 625 23.55 22.53 16.36
CA VAL A 625 23.57 21.06 16.47
C VAL A 625 24.91 20.48 15.99
N LEU A 626 25.47 21.01 14.89
CA LEU A 626 26.75 20.56 14.38
C LEU A 626 27.93 21.00 15.25
N ALA A 627 27.85 22.19 15.86
CA ALA A 627 28.84 22.64 16.84
C ALA A 627 28.83 21.73 18.09
N ALA A 628 27.64 21.33 18.55
CA ALA A 628 27.51 20.35 19.63
C ALA A 628 28.11 19.00 19.23
N ALA A 629 27.74 18.46 18.06
CA ALA A 629 28.29 17.20 17.52
C ALA A 629 29.82 17.21 17.35
N ALA A 630 30.41 18.35 17.01
CA ALA A 630 31.85 18.50 16.89
C ALA A 630 32.62 18.48 18.23
N SER A 631 31.93 18.53 19.38
CA SER A 631 32.56 18.48 20.70
C SER A 631 33.04 17.09 21.11
N GLY A 632 32.64 16.04 20.38
CA GLY A 632 33.04 14.64 20.64
C GLY A 632 32.43 14.00 21.89
N ARG A 633 31.45 14.66 22.52
CA ARG A 633 30.64 14.11 23.61
C ARG A 633 29.46 13.32 23.05
N PRO A 634 28.99 12.24 23.72
CA PRO A 634 27.74 11.59 23.37
C PRO A 634 26.58 12.59 23.39
N LEU A 635 25.74 12.59 22.36
CA LEU A 635 24.66 13.57 22.21
C LEU A 635 23.31 12.89 21.97
N ALA A 636 22.27 13.43 22.59
CA ALA A 636 20.89 13.08 22.31
C ALA A 636 20.19 14.31 21.73
N LEU A 637 19.71 14.22 20.49
CA LEU A 637 19.15 15.35 19.75
C LEU A 637 17.69 15.09 19.38
N ALA A 638 16.81 16.05 19.67
CA ALA A 638 15.43 16.04 19.17
C ALA A 638 15.31 17.08 18.05
N LEU A 639 15.13 16.61 16.80
CA LEU A 639 15.06 17.52 15.64
C LEU A 639 13.62 17.68 15.16
N SER A 640 13.17 18.94 15.09
CA SER A 640 11.89 19.29 14.48
C SER A 640 11.90 19.05 12.96
N PRO A 641 10.74 18.70 12.36
CA PRO A 641 10.64 18.55 10.91
C PRO A 641 10.97 19.87 10.19
N GLY A 642 11.76 19.80 9.11
CA GLY A 642 12.10 20.99 8.32
C GLY A 642 13.08 20.71 7.17
N ARG A 643 13.29 21.72 6.31
CA ARG A 643 14.28 21.64 5.22
C ARG A 643 15.69 21.49 5.83
N GLY A 644 16.44 20.50 5.35
CA GLY A 644 17.84 20.26 5.77
C GLY A 644 18.04 19.29 6.95
N LEU A 645 16.99 18.67 7.48
CA LEU A 645 17.09 17.62 8.51
C LEU A 645 18.00 16.45 8.08
N ALA A 646 17.82 15.96 6.85
CA ALA A 646 18.67 14.90 6.29
C ALA A 646 20.15 15.33 6.20
N THR A 647 20.42 16.61 5.96
CA THR A 647 21.78 17.17 5.92
C THR A 647 22.40 17.19 7.31
N ALA A 648 21.64 17.64 8.32
CA ALA A 648 22.08 17.63 9.71
C ALA A 648 22.38 16.20 10.20
N LEU A 649 21.47 15.25 9.95
CA LEU A 649 21.65 13.83 10.28
C LEU A 649 22.90 13.23 9.61
N ALA A 650 23.08 13.50 8.31
CA ALA A 650 24.25 13.04 7.57
C ALA A 650 25.56 13.62 8.15
N CYS A 651 25.58 14.90 8.54
CA CYS A 651 26.74 15.54 9.13
C CYS A 651 27.03 15.05 10.56
N ILE A 652 26.02 14.73 11.37
CA ILE A 652 26.19 14.14 12.71
C ILE A 652 26.78 12.73 12.57
N ALA A 653 26.19 11.91 11.69
CA ALA A 653 26.70 10.58 11.36
C ALA A 653 28.15 10.64 10.87
N ALA A 654 28.46 11.65 10.06
CA ALA A 654 29.80 11.89 9.55
C ALA A 654 30.84 12.11 10.66
N LEU A 655 30.51 12.98 11.60
CA LEU A 655 31.38 13.32 12.72
C LEU A 655 31.56 12.12 13.67
N ALA A 656 30.49 11.37 13.95
CA ALA A 656 30.56 10.17 14.79
C ALA A 656 31.49 9.09 14.19
N ALA A 657 31.34 8.79 12.90
CA ALA A 657 32.14 7.76 12.24
C ALA A 657 33.64 8.09 12.18
N ARG A 658 33.99 9.38 12.06
CA ARG A 658 35.40 9.83 12.14
C ARG A 658 36.04 9.51 13.50
N GLU A 659 35.28 9.60 14.59
CA GLU A 659 35.75 9.21 15.92
C GLU A 659 35.79 7.69 16.12
N GLY A 660 35.48 6.91 15.08
CA GLY A 660 35.35 5.45 15.15
C GLY A 660 34.08 5.01 15.89
N ARG A 661 33.09 5.89 16.00
CA ARG A 661 31.83 5.68 16.73
C ARG A 661 30.63 5.64 15.77
N CYS A 662 29.51 5.09 16.23
CA CYS A 662 28.30 4.92 15.44
C CYS A 662 27.28 6.03 15.73
N ALA A 663 26.44 6.38 14.74
CA ALA A 663 25.27 7.23 14.94
C ALA A 663 23.98 6.42 14.89
N LEU A 664 23.09 6.61 15.86
CA LEU A 664 21.77 6.00 15.92
C LEU A 664 20.70 7.05 15.60
N VAL A 665 19.93 6.81 14.54
CA VAL A 665 18.78 7.63 14.16
C VAL A 665 17.50 6.86 14.46
N VAL A 666 16.70 7.38 15.39
CA VAL A 666 15.45 6.76 15.82
C VAL A 666 14.27 7.45 15.15
N ALA A 667 13.49 6.68 14.37
CA ALA A 667 12.27 7.16 13.73
C ALA A 667 11.01 6.55 14.42
N PRO A 668 9.92 7.31 14.55
CA PRO A 668 8.72 6.87 15.26
C PRO A 668 7.93 5.81 14.49
N LEU A 669 7.89 5.88 13.16
CA LEU A 669 7.14 4.92 12.34
C LEU A 669 8.07 4.00 11.55
N ARG A 670 7.70 2.71 11.48
CA ARG A 670 8.45 1.67 10.76
C ARG A 670 8.76 2.04 9.30
N ARG A 671 7.79 2.60 8.57
CA ARG A 671 7.95 3.06 7.17
C ARG A 671 8.94 4.23 7.00
N GLN A 672 9.16 5.02 8.04
CA GLN A 672 10.09 6.14 8.01
C GLN A 672 11.53 5.66 8.14
N VAL A 673 11.76 4.49 8.77
CA VAL A 673 13.09 3.88 8.90
C VAL A 673 13.71 3.59 7.55
N VAL A 674 12.98 2.91 6.66
CA VAL A 674 13.46 2.54 5.31
C VAL A 674 13.77 3.79 4.50
N HIS A 675 12.78 4.69 4.38
CA HIS A 675 12.95 5.92 3.61
C HIS A 675 14.10 6.80 4.15
N ARG A 676 14.26 6.88 5.47
CA ARG A 676 15.35 7.64 6.09
C ARG A 676 16.71 6.99 5.86
N ALA A 677 16.78 5.66 5.94
CA ALA A 677 18.00 4.92 5.64
C ALA A 677 18.45 5.15 4.20
N ASP A 678 17.53 5.12 3.23
CA ASP A 678 17.84 5.39 1.81
C ASP A 678 18.34 6.82 1.59
N GLN A 679 17.70 7.81 2.22
CA GLN A 679 18.15 9.21 2.16
C GLN A 679 19.56 9.41 2.73
N LEU A 680 19.90 8.68 3.79
CA LEU A 680 21.23 8.74 4.40
C LEU A 680 22.26 7.96 3.57
N ARG A 681 21.93 6.78 3.06
CA ARG A 681 22.80 5.99 2.16
C ARG A 681 23.25 6.80 0.96
N ALA A 682 22.30 7.43 0.26
CA ALA A 682 22.57 8.26 -0.92
C ALA A 682 23.59 9.39 -0.66
N ARG A 683 23.74 9.84 0.60
CA ARG A 683 24.65 10.92 1.01
C ARG A 683 25.95 10.42 1.64
N LEU A 684 25.91 9.27 2.31
CA LEU A 684 26.97 8.78 3.19
C LEU A 684 27.79 7.64 2.55
N GLU A 685 27.19 6.81 1.70
CA GLU A 685 27.92 5.76 0.97
C GLU A 685 28.99 6.32 0.02
N PRO A 686 28.78 7.46 -0.69
CA PRO A 686 29.85 8.10 -1.46
C PRO A 686 31.04 8.56 -0.61
N LEU A 687 30.86 8.69 0.72
CA LEU A 687 31.90 9.00 1.69
C LEU A 687 32.55 7.75 2.32
N GLY A 688 32.12 6.55 1.90
CA GLY A 688 32.61 5.27 2.41
C GLY A 688 31.99 4.81 3.73
N LEU A 689 30.83 5.37 4.11
CA LEU A 689 30.14 5.01 5.35
C LEU A 689 29.00 4.02 5.10
N ARG A 690 28.85 3.08 6.03
CA ARG A 690 27.84 2.01 5.97
C ARG A 690 26.62 2.37 6.80
N VAL A 691 25.44 2.37 6.15
CA VAL A 691 24.16 2.71 6.77
C VAL A 691 23.23 1.49 6.76
N CYS A 692 22.78 1.05 7.94
CA CYS A 692 21.81 -0.03 8.08
C CYS A 692 20.43 0.48 8.54
N ALA A 693 19.39 -0.27 8.18
CA ALA A 693 18.02 -0.05 8.65
C ALA A 693 17.64 -1.20 9.59
N LEU A 694 16.95 -0.89 10.70
CA LEU A 694 16.51 -1.86 11.69
C LEU A 694 15.03 -1.64 12.06
N HIS A 695 14.16 -2.54 11.59
CA HIS A 695 12.72 -2.48 11.89
C HIS A 695 12.04 -3.86 11.89
N GLY A 696 10.86 -3.95 12.51
CA GLY A 696 10.13 -5.20 12.74
C GLY A 696 9.53 -5.91 11.50
N LEU A 697 9.82 -5.47 10.27
CA LEU A 697 9.33 -6.09 9.03
C LEU A 697 10.43 -6.77 8.20
N GLN A 698 11.71 -6.65 8.60
CA GLN A 698 12.80 -7.31 7.89
C GLN A 698 12.65 -8.84 7.97
N GLY A 699 13.06 -9.60 6.96
CA GLY A 699 13.06 -11.06 7.05
C GLY A 699 14.04 -11.56 8.12
N PHE A 700 13.87 -12.78 8.66
CA PHE A 700 14.75 -13.34 9.70
C PHE A 700 16.25 -13.27 9.34
N ARG A 701 16.61 -13.62 8.10
CA ARG A 701 18.01 -13.57 7.62
C ARG A 701 18.56 -12.15 7.48
N GLU A 702 17.73 -11.21 7.07
CA GLU A 702 18.11 -9.80 6.99
C GLU A 702 18.33 -9.23 8.40
N ARG A 703 17.47 -9.61 9.35
CA ARG A 703 17.62 -9.27 10.78
C ARG A 703 18.93 -9.83 11.35
N GLU A 704 19.22 -11.12 11.16
CA GLU A 704 20.46 -11.70 11.70
C GLU A 704 21.73 -11.09 11.11
N ARG A 705 21.74 -10.78 9.80
CA ARG A 705 22.87 -10.09 9.15
C ARG A 705 23.09 -8.69 9.72
N VAL A 706 22.02 -7.92 9.87
CA VAL A 706 22.09 -6.57 10.43
C VAL A 706 22.53 -6.62 11.90
N ASP A 707 21.97 -7.52 12.69
CA ASP A 707 22.34 -7.70 14.11
C ASP A 707 23.79 -8.15 14.26
N ALA A 708 24.29 -9.03 13.39
CA ALA A 708 25.69 -9.45 13.36
C ALA A 708 26.63 -8.30 12.96
N ALA A 709 26.28 -7.52 11.94
CA ALA A 709 27.07 -6.37 11.51
C ALA A 709 27.12 -5.28 12.60
N VAL A 710 26.00 -5.04 13.30
CA VAL A 710 25.94 -4.11 14.44
C VAL A 710 26.82 -4.59 15.60
N ARG A 711 26.81 -5.89 15.93
CA ARG A 711 27.69 -6.47 16.97
C ARG A 711 29.18 -6.48 16.58
N ALA A 712 29.49 -6.83 15.33
CA ALA A 712 30.86 -6.86 14.81
C ALA A 712 31.45 -5.45 14.66
N GLY A 713 30.60 -4.44 14.54
CA GLY A 713 31.04 -3.07 14.38
C GLY A 713 31.21 -2.59 12.97
N ASP A 714 30.58 -3.29 12.06
CA ASP A 714 30.68 -3.08 10.63
C ASP A 714 29.64 -2.08 10.10
N VAL A 715 29.13 -1.23 10.98
CA VAL A 715 28.09 -0.24 10.68
C VAL A 715 28.48 1.10 11.29
N ASP A 716 28.38 2.15 10.48
CA ASP A 716 28.68 3.52 10.86
C ASP A 716 27.41 4.28 11.27
N VAL A 717 26.27 3.94 10.66
CA VAL A 717 24.95 4.54 10.96
C VAL A 717 23.85 3.49 11.07
N ILE A 718 23.11 3.53 12.17
CA ILE A 718 21.93 2.67 12.40
C ILE A 718 20.68 3.54 12.34
N VAL A 719 19.77 3.26 11.42
CA VAL A 719 18.43 3.86 11.40
C VAL A 719 17.45 2.85 11.96
N ALA A 720 16.85 3.12 13.11
CA ALA A 720 16.02 2.17 13.84
C ALA A 720 14.62 2.73 14.14
N SER A 721 13.63 1.84 14.20
CA SER A 721 12.33 2.17 14.80
C SER A 721 12.44 2.25 16.33
N ALA A 722 11.59 3.07 16.97
CA ALA A 722 11.53 3.16 18.45
C ALA A 722 11.35 1.78 19.13
N GLU A 723 10.55 0.90 18.53
CA GLU A 723 10.34 -0.50 18.96
C GLU A 723 11.64 -1.31 18.93
N ALA A 724 12.44 -1.20 17.86
CA ALA A 724 13.69 -1.93 17.73
C ALA A 724 14.73 -1.50 18.78
N VAL A 725 14.72 -0.22 19.16
CA VAL A 725 15.56 0.32 20.24
C VAL A 725 15.09 -0.18 21.59
N ALA A 726 13.77 -0.10 21.86
CA ALA A 726 13.17 -0.55 23.13
C ALA A 726 13.34 -2.07 23.34
N GLY A 727 13.31 -2.86 22.28
CA GLY A 727 13.55 -4.31 22.30
C GLY A 727 15.01 -4.74 22.50
N GLY A 728 15.92 -3.83 22.85
CA GLY A 728 17.32 -4.13 23.19
C GLY A 728 18.22 -4.52 22.02
N ARG A 729 17.74 -4.45 20.77
CA ARG A 729 18.48 -4.91 19.58
C ARG A 729 19.66 -4.02 19.21
N VAL A 730 19.64 -2.77 19.66
CA VAL A 730 20.76 -1.82 19.53
C VAL A 730 21.71 -1.90 20.75
N GLY A 731 21.38 -2.71 21.76
CA GLY A 731 22.14 -2.79 23.02
C GLY A 731 23.59 -3.22 22.86
N GLY A 732 23.90 -4.08 21.88
CA GLY A 732 25.28 -4.49 21.56
C GLY A 732 26.17 -3.39 20.98
N ALA A 733 25.57 -2.27 20.54
CA ALA A 733 26.28 -1.09 20.04
C ALA A 733 26.28 0.08 21.03
N ALA A 734 25.68 -0.08 22.23
CA ALA A 734 25.47 1.02 23.18
C ALA A 734 26.75 1.79 23.53
N ASP A 735 27.85 1.07 23.76
CA ASP A 735 29.16 1.65 24.10
C ASP A 735 29.84 2.40 22.94
N ARG A 736 29.29 2.27 21.73
CA ARG A 736 29.83 2.84 20.49
C ARG A 736 28.97 3.93 19.89
N VAL A 737 27.74 4.13 20.38
CA VAL A 737 26.85 5.17 19.86
C VAL A 737 27.29 6.54 20.41
N ALA A 738 27.78 7.41 19.53
CA ALA A 738 28.16 8.79 19.88
C ALA A 738 27.00 9.78 19.75
N ALA A 739 25.97 9.45 18.98
CA ALA A 739 24.83 10.34 18.79
C ALA A 739 23.54 9.52 18.65
N VAL A 740 22.53 9.87 19.43
CA VAL A 740 21.16 9.40 19.28
C VAL A 740 20.32 10.56 18.78
N VAL A 741 19.72 10.42 17.60
CA VAL A 741 18.87 11.46 17.04
C VAL A 741 17.44 10.96 16.93
N GLY A 742 16.52 11.64 17.61
CA GLY A 742 15.08 11.43 17.44
C GLY A 742 14.55 12.22 16.26
N ASP A 743 14.24 11.53 15.17
CA ASP A 743 13.57 12.11 14.00
C ASP A 743 12.08 12.28 14.31
N ARG A 744 11.62 13.50 14.55
CA ARG A 744 10.22 13.81 14.94
C ARG A 744 9.78 13.23 16.29
N LEU A 745 10.72 12.95 17.19
CA LEU A 745 10.42 12.58 18.57
C LEU A 745 10.41 13.84 19.45
N GLY A 746 9.34 14.05 20.22
CA GLY A 746 9.23 15.19 21.13
C GLY A 746 10.07 15.02 22.40
N GLY A 747 10.28 16.11 23.13
CA GLY A 747 10.99 16.13 24.41
C GLY A 747 10.57 15.08 25.46
N PRO A 748 9.28 14.67 25.60
CA PRO A 748 8.89 13.63 26.56
C PRO A 748 9.12 12.18 26.10
N ASP A 749 9.23 11.93 24.78
CA ASP A 749 9.38 10.58 24.22
C ASP A 749 10.85 10.15 24.05
N LEU A 750 11.78 11.12 24.01
CA LEU A 750 13.21 10.89 23.88
C LEU A 750 13.85 10.25 25.13
N PRO A 751 13.57 10.70 26.38
CA PRO A 751 14.23 10.22 27.60
C PRO A 751 14.13 8.70 27.83
N PRO A 752 12.98 8.03 27.62
CA PRO A 752 12.89 6.57 27.75
C PRO A 752 13.72 5.81 26.71
N LEU A 753 13.83 6.32 25.49
CA LEU A 753 14.55 5.69 24.37
C LEU A 753 16.07 5.87 24.47
N ILE A 754 16.54 6.92 25.14
CA ILE A 754 17.96 7.20 25.37
C ILE A 754 18.50 6.62 26.69
N ARG A 755 17.63 6.10 27.58
CA ARG A 755 18.05 5.45 28.84
C ARG A 755 19.17 4.41 28.69
N PRO A 756 19.22 3.59 27.61
CA PRO A 756 20.31 2.65 27.39
C PRO A 756 21.68 3.31 27.11
N PHE A 757 21.74 4.62 26.85
CA PHE A 757 22.92 5.37 26.40
C PHE A 757 23.30 6.49 27.39
N ALA A 758 23.46 6.15 28.67
CA ALA A 758 23.69 7.10 29.77
C ALA A 758 24.95 7.99 29.56
N GLY A 759 24.84 9.29 29.87
CA GLY A 759 25.95 10.26 29.77
C GLY A 759 25.90 11.20 28.56
N ALA A 760 24.90 11.06 27.69
CA ALA A 760 24.71 11.97 26.57
C ALA A 760 24.15 13.34 26.98
N GLN A 761 24.69 14.41 26.43
CA GLN A 761 24.12 15.75 26.57
C GLN A 761 22.85 15.83 25.71
N VAL A 762 21.71 16.16 26.33
CA VAL A 762 20.44 16.35 25.63
C VAL A 762 20.41 17.78 25.08
N CYS A 763 20.18 17.91 23.77
CA CYS A 763 20.17 19.17 23.04
C CYS A 763 18.89 19.34 22.22
#